data_AF-A0AAV1Y6Z0-F1
#
_entry.id   AF-A0AAV1Y6Z0-F1
#
_cell.length_a   1.000
_cell.length_b   1.000
_cell.length_c   1.000
_cell.angle_alpha   90.00
_cell.angle_beta   90.00
_cell.angle_gamma   90.00
#
_symmetry.space_group_name_H-M   'P 1'
#
loop_
_entity.id
_entity.type
_entity.pdbx_description
1 polymer ?
#
loop_
_entity_poly.entity_id
_entity_poly.type
_entity_poly.pdbx_seq_one_letter_code
_entity_poly.pdbx_strand_id
1 'polypeptide(L)'
;MAVLNGLRDEAGKICMQTLHWRNSPLIMSQCGSKGSPINISQMVACVGQQSVGGQRAPNGFMDRSLPHFPRNTKTPGAKGFVANSFYTGLSATEFFFHTMGGREGLVDTAVKTADTGYMSRRLMKSLEDLFLHYDYTVRSASNSIVQFCYGDDGMDPAGMEGKDGKPLNFERLFLKSKAICPSDGDDGILSSSDVYNVVHEKLSEVGMSKLLGNGVSEDGEMSEVASSAGFINSLQSFIKDKTEFTKDASIEVDSKDLRKFIQRISGITRRQLEVFLDVCLSRYSSKKVEAGTPIGAIGAHSIGEPGTQMTLKTFHFAGVASMNVTLGVPRIKEIINAAKNISTPIITAILDKDDNAHTARIVKGRIEKTNLGQVAKSIKVVMTSRSASVVITLDMERIQDAHLNIDANIVKESILQTKKIKLKQEHIKVLDIKKLEVVPQDADRSKIHFQLNYLKNLLPSVVVKGIKTAERVVISKEEDKETKADKFSLLVEGTGLREVMGIEGVDGRRTVSNHIDEVEKVLGIEATRNRIIHEIQYTMGSHGMSIDIRHMMLLADIMTARGKVLGITRFGIQQMGKSVLMLASFERTSDHLFNASVHGRDDMVEGVSECIIMGIPIRIGTGIIKIKQRLDLPELPQGSVPILS
;
A
#
# COMPACT_ATOMS: atom_id res chain seq x y z
N MET A 1 15.76 20.71 8.56
CA MET A 1 15.15 20.99 7.25
C MET A 1 13.79 21.66 7.40
N ALA A 2 12.89 21.14 8.26
CA ALA A 2 11.54 21.69 8.46
C ALA A 2 11.47 23.22 8.56
N VAL A 3 12.29 23.85 9.42
CA VAL A 3 12.33 25.32 9.57
C VAL A 3 12.71 26.03 8.27
N LEU A 4 13.71 25.53 7.54
CA LEU A 4 14.17 26.14 6.27
C LEU A 4 13.13 25.97 5.14
N ASN A 5 12.40 24.85 5.14
CA ASN A 5 11.29 24.64 4.21
C ASN A 5 10.12 25.58 4.54
N GLY A 6 9.80 25.75 5.83
CA GLY A 6 8.78 26.71 6.27
C GLY A 6 9.08 28.14 5.83
N LEU A 7 10.34 28.58 5.94
CA LEU A 7 10.77 29.90 5.46
C LEU A 7 10.57 30.08 3.96
N ARG A 8 10.90 29.07 3.15
CA ARG A 8 10.67 29.09 1.70
C ARG A 8 9.17 29.19 1.40
N ASP A 9 8.36 28.39 2.07
CA ASP A 9 6.92 28.34 1.82
C ASP A 9 6.23 29.65 2.23
N GLU A 10 6.67 30.29 3.31
CA GLU A 10 6.22 31.62 3.73
C GLU A 10 6.63 32.71 2.74
N ALA A 11 7.91 32.74 2.34
CA ALA A 11 8.39 33.67 1.30
C ALA A 11 7.65 33.47 -0.04
N GLY A 12 7.36 32.21 -0.41
CA GLY A 12 6.57 31.86 -1.58
C GLY A 12 5.14 32.35 -1.50
N LYS A 13 4.46 32.21 -0.35
CA LYS A 13 3.10 32.73 -0.16
C LYS A 13 3.04 34.24 -0.31
N ILE A 14 3.98 34.96 0.32
CA ILE A 14 4.08 36.42 0.20
C ILE A 14 4.32 36.82 -1.26
N CYS A 15 5.24 36.13 -1.96
CA CYS A 15 5.51 36.37 -3.36
C CYS A 15 4.25 36.18 -4.22
N MET A 16 3.46 35.13 -4.00
CA MET A 16 2.25 34.89 -4.79
C MET A 16 1.16 35.92 -4.54
N GLN A 17 1.09 36.51 -3.35
CA GLN A 17 0.14 37.57 -3.01
C GLN A 17 0.51 38.93 -3.60
N THR A 18 1.80 39.20 -3.82
CA THR A 18 2.28 40.49 -4.33
C THR A 18 2.31 40.58 -5.85
N LEU A 19 2.36 39.44 -6.56
CA LEU A 19 2.38 39.43 -8.02
C LEU A 19 1.06 39.92 -8.61
N HIS A 20 1.15 40.77 -9.64
CA HIS A 20 -0.02 41.26 -10.35
C HIS A 20 -0.78 40.10 -11.03
N TRP A 21 -2.11 40.13 -10.99
CA TRP A 21 -2.96 39.06 -11.53
C TRP A 21 -2.76 38.78 -13.02
N ARG A 22 -2.32 39.78 -13.81
CA ARG A 22 -1.95 39.62 -15.24
C ARG A 22 -0.57 39.01 -15.49
N ASN A 23 0.18 38.68 -14.44
CA ASN A 23 1.51 38.12 -14.60
C ASN A 23 1.46 36.74 -15.28
N SER A 24 2.19 36.55 -16.38
CA SER A 24 2.08 35.34 -17.20
C SER A 24 2.43 34.05 -16.44
N PRO A 25 3.53 33.97 -15.65
CA PRO A 25 3.83 32.77 -14.85
C PRO A 25 2.74 32.44 -13.82
N LEU A 26 2.12 33.46 -13.23
CA LEU A 26 1.02 33.29 -12.27
C LEU A 26 -0.20 32.68 -12.95
N ILE A 27 -0.60 33.22 -14.11
CA ILE A 27 -1.70 32.69 -14.92
C ILE A 27 -1.40 31.24 -15.33
N MET A 28 -0.19 30.96 -15.82
CA MET A 28 0.22 29.62 -16.24
C MET A 28 0.15 28.59 -15.11
N SER A 29 0.55 29.00 -13.90
CA SER A 29 0.46 28.15 -12.70
C SER A 29 -0.99 27.98 -12.22
N GLN A 30 -1.83 29.01 -12.31
CA GLN A 30 -3.24 28.94 -11.88
C GLN A 30 -4.10 28.10 -12.83
N CYS A 31 -3.85 28.18 -14.15
CA CYS A 31 -4.55 27.36 -15.13
C CYS A 31 -4.01 25.93 -15.23
N GLY A 32 -2.90 25.62 -14.53
CA GLY A 32 -2.27 24.30 -14.54
C GLY A 32 -1.56 23.95 -15.85
N SER A 33 -1.30 24.92 -16.74
CA SER A 33 -0.65 24.69 -18.04
C SER A 33 0.80 24.21 -17.88
N LYS A 34 1.64 25.00 -17.21
CA LYS A 34 3.03 24.65 -16.91
C LYS A 34 3.55 25.50 -15.75
N GLY A 35 4.27 24.83 -14.85
CA GLY A 35 4.84 25.44 -13.66
C GLY A 35 3.91 25.33 -12.47
N SER A 36 4.50 25.52 -11.29
CA SER A 36 3.82 25.48 -10.01
C SER A 36 4.12 26.76 -9.22
N PRO A 37 3.36 27.05 -8.14
CA PRO A 37 3.68 28.17 -7.26
C PRO A 37 5.10 28.08 -6.69
N ILE A 38 5.62 26.86 -6.51
CA ILE A 38 7.00 26.61 -6.05
C ILE A 38 7.99 27.11 -7.09
N ASN A 39 7.76 26.87 -8.38
CA ASN A 39 8.68 27.30 -9.45
C ASN A 39 8.78 28.83 -9.49
N ILE A 40 7.65 29.54 -9.34
CA ILE A 40 7.60 31.01 -9.30
C ILE A 40 8.35 31.51 -8.07
N SER A 41 8.08 30.92 -6.89
CA SER A 41 8.77 31.25 -5.65
C SER A 41 10.29 31.07 -5.76
N GLN A 42 10.77 30.02 -6.43
CA GLN A 42 12.20 29.78 -6.65
C GLN A 42 12.85 30.79 -7.61
N MET A 43 12.10 31.25 -8.61
CA MET A 43 12.57 32.25 -9.56
C MET A 43 12.66 33.65 -8.95
N VAL A 44 11.68 34.02 -8.12
CA VAL A 44 11.53 35.40 -7.61
C VAL A 44 12.06 35.54 -6.18
N ALA A 45 11.65 34.66 -5.26
CA ALA A 45 11.91 34.80 -3.82
C ALA A 45 13.20 34.10 -3.36
N CYS A 46 13.22 32.78 -3.30
CA CYS A 46 14.41 32.00 -2.92
C CYS A 46 14.33 30.56 -3.42
N VAL A 47 15.46 29.98 -3.81
CA VAL A 47 15.49 28.59 -4.31
C VAL A 47 15.24 27.57 -3.17
N GLY A 48 15.83 27.82 -1.99
CA GLY A 48 15.63 27.01 -0.78
C GLY A 48 16.67 25.90 -0.56
N GLN A 49 16.37 25.00 0.37
CA GLN A 49 17.29 23.91 0.77
C GLN A 49 17.43 22.86 -0.33
N GLN A 50 18.66 22.65 -0.81
CA GLN A 50 18.99 21.54 -1.70
C GLN A 50 19.20 20.29 -0.84
N SER A 51 18.48 19.22 -1.18
CA SER A 51 18.63 17.92 -0.51
C SER A 51 19.43 16.98 -1.41
N VAL A 52 20.38 16.25 -0.80
CA VAL A 52 21.19 15.22 -1.46
C VAL A 52 20.98 13.93 -0.68
N GLY A 53 20.46 12.88 -1.32
CA GLY A 53 20.17 11.60 -0.66
C GLY A 53 19.15 11.71 0.47
N GLY A 54 18.17 12.62 0.37
CA GLY A 54 17.17 12.88 1.41
C GLY A 54 17.69 13.62 2.65
N GLN A 55 18.99 13.95 2.67
CA GLN A 55 19.63 14.70 3.76
C GLN A 55 20.18 16.04 3.26
N ARG A 56 20.66 16.87 4.18
CA ARG A 56 21.37 18.11 3.81
C ARG A 56 22.70 17.71 3.18
N ALA A 57 23.34 18.63 2.45
CA ALA A 57 24.62 18.36 1.81
C ALA A 57 25.60 17.65 2.78
N PRO A 58 26.07 16.43 2.44
CA PRO A 58 26.97 15.67 3.29
C PRO A 58 28.33 16.37 3.40
N ASN A 59 29.14 15.91 4.36
CA ASN A 59 30.52 16.38 4.45
C ASN A 59 31.36 15.69 3.36
N GLY A 60 31.72 16.43 2.31
CA GLY A 60 32.65 15.94 1.28
C GLY A 60 34.13 16.04 1.70
N PHE A 61 34.42 16.78 2.77
CA PHE A 61 35.75 16.95 3.35
C PHE A 61 35.72 16.65 4.86
N MET A 62 36.90 16.58 5.48
CA MET A 62 37.05 16.41 6.93
C MET A 62 36.22 17.43 7.70
N ASP A 63 35.13 16.94 8.33
CA ASP A 63 34.17 17.70 9.14
C ASP A 63 33.51 18.90 8.45
N ARG A 64 33.49 18.96 7.11
CA ARG A 64 32.85 20.07 6.36
C ARG A 64 32.39 19.66 4.97
N SER A 65 31.45 20.42 4.41
CA SER A 65 30.92 20.23 3.05
C SER A 65 31.87 20.74 1.96
N LEU A 66 32.39 21.96 2.12
CA LEU A 66 33.31 22.62 1.20
C LEU A 66 34.48 23.28 1.96
N PRO A 67 35.65 23.46 1.31
CA PRO A 67 36.81 24.10 1.93
C PRO A 67 36.59 25.56 2.34
N HIS A 68 35.62 26.24 1.71
CA HIS A 68 35.25 27.62 2.00
C HIS A 68 34.57 27.81 3.37
N PHE A 69 34.09 26.72 3.98
CA PHE A 69 33.47 26.77 5.31
C PHE A 69 34.44 26.27 6.40
N PRO A 70 34.36 26.84 7.63
CA PRO A 70 35.10 26.32 8.76
C PRO A 70 34.66 24.88 9.10
N ARG A 71 35.57 24.11 9.72
CA ARG A 71 35.29 22.74 10.17
C ARG A 71 34.16 22.72 11.20
N ASN A 72 33.37 21.64 11.21
CA ASN A 72 32.21 21.43 12.08
C ASN A 72 31.05 22.44 11.94
N THR A 73 31.08 23.30 10.92
CA THR A 73 30.01 24.28 10.71
C THR A 73 28.72 23.61 10.19
N LYS A 74 27.59 23.87 10.86
CA LYS A 74 26.26 23.35 10.51
C LYS A 74 25.27 24.42 10.04
N THR A 75 25.76 25.63 9.74
CA THR A 75 24.95 26.77 9.26
C THR A 75 24.19 26.41 7.97
N PRO A 76 23.07 27.09 7.67
CA PRO A 76 22.29 26.86 6.45
C PRO A 76 23.12 26.89 5.17
N GLY A 77 23.87 27.97 4.94
CA GLY A 77 24.71 28.13 3.74
C GLY A 77 25.80 27.07 3.61
N ALA A 78 26.43 26.67 4.73
CA ALA A 78 27.43 25.60 4.73
C ALA A 78 26.87 24.22 4.39
N LYS A 79 25.55 24.05 4.39
CA LYS A 79 24.89 22.75 4.24
C LYS A 79 23.82 22.76 3.14
N GLY A 80 24.03 23.59 2.11
CA GLY A 80 23.24 23.57 0.88
C GLY A 80 21.92 24.34 0.91
N PHE A 81 21.75 25.28 1.84
CA PHE A 81 20.65 26.25 1.72
C PHE A 81 21.02 27.35 0.74
N VAL A 82 20.18 27.54 -0.28
CA VAL A 82 20.34 28.57 -1.30
C VAL A 82 19.35 29.70 -0.98
N ALA A 83 19.88 30.84 -0.54
CA ALA A 83 19.08 31.99 -0.13
C ALA A 83 18.66 32.84 -1.33
N ASN A 84 19.54 32.93 -2.33
CA ASN A 84 19.29 33.69 -3.55
C ASN A 84 18.24 33.02 -4.45
N SER A 85 17.55 33.82 -5.27
CA SER A 85 16.64 33.35 -6.32
C SER A 85 17.38 33.22 -7.66
N PHE A 86 16.74 32.58 -8.65
CA PHE A 86 17.32 32.54 -10.00
C PHE A 86 17.40 33.92 -10.64
N TYR A 87 16.52 34.85 -10.26
CA TYR A 87 16.57 36.23 -10.73
C TYR A 87 17.76 37.01 -10.15
N THR A 88 18.03 36.89 -8.84
CA THR A 88 19.16 37.57 -8.20
C THR A 88 20.51 36.98 -8.61
N GLY A 89 20.53 35.68 -8.93
CA GLY A 89 21.74 34.93 -9.26
C GLY A 89 22.35 34.23 -8.05
N LEU A 90 22.97 33.06 -8.29
CA LEU A 90 23.52 32.18 -7.27
C LEU A 90 24.98 32.51 -6.97
N SER A 91 25.39 32.49 -5.70
CA SER A 91 26.82 32.52 -5.34
C SER A 91 27.52 31.23 -5.75
N ALA A 92 28.85 31.23 -5.86
CA ALA A 92 29.62 30.06 -6.29
C ALA A 92 29.37 28.81 -5.41
N THR A 93 29.25 29.00 -4.09
CA THR A 93 28.97 27.89 -3.17
C THR A 93 27.54 27.37 -3.29
N GLU A 94 26.57 28.26 -3.46
CA GLU A 94 25.16 27.91 -3.68
C GLU A 94 24.97 27.20 -5.03
N PHE A 95 25.62 27.69 -6.08
CA PHE A 95 25.61 27.07 -7.40
C PHE A 95 26.13 25.63 -7.34
N PHE A 96 27.22 25.39 -6.60
CA PHE A 96 27.75 24.05 -6.41
C PHE A 96 26.75 23.12 -5.68
N PHE A 97 26.12 23.59 -4.61
CA PHE A 97 25.10 22.79 -3.93
C PHE A 97 23.84 22.56 -4.78
N HIS A 98 23.44 23.54 -5.58
CA HIS A 98 22.32 23.40 -6.52
C HIS A 98 22.61 22.39 -7.61
N THR A 99 23.79 22.43 -8.22
CA THR A 99 24.22 21.45 -9.23
C THR A 99 24.34 20.04 -8.66
N MET A 100 24.75 19.88 -7.40
CA MET A 100 24.73 18.57 -6.72
C MET A 100 23.31 17.99 -6.66
N GLY A 101 22.32 18.77 -6.22
CA GLY A 101 20.92 18.35 -6.18
C GLY A 101 20.34 18.06 -7.57
N GLY A 102 20.68 18.90 -8.55
CA GLY A 102 20.28 18.73 -9.95
C GLY A 102 20.84 17.44 -10.57
N ARG A 103 22.14 17.15 -10.37
CA ARG A 103 22.78 15.94 -10.90
C ARG A 103 22.17 14.67 -10.31
N GLU A 104 21.82 14.69 -9.03
CA GLU A 104 21.15 13.55 -8.39
C GLU A 104 19.81 13.25 -9.07
N GLY A 105 18.98 14.26 -9.36
CA GLY A 105 17.71 14.08 -10.07
C GLY A 105 17.87 13.56 -11.52
N LEU A 106 18.91 14.01 -12.22
CA LEU A 106 19.23 13.51 -13.58
C LEU A 106 19.65 12.03 -13.55
N VAL A 107 20.50 11.64 -12.61
CA VAL A 107 20.93 10.24 -12.45
C VAL A 107 19.76 9.35 -12.01
N ASP A 108 18.93 9.85 -11.09
CA ASP A 108 17.71 9.17 -10.62
C ASP A 108 16.80 8.82 -11.81
N THR A 109 16.60 9.75 -12.74
CA THR A 109 15.83 9.51 -13.96
C THR A 109 16.44 8.42 -14.84
N ALA A 110 17.77 8.43 -15.04
CA ALA A 110 18.44 7.42 -15.85
C ALA A 110 18.31 6.01 -15.24
N VAL A 111 18.53 5.87 -13.93
CA VAL A 111 18.46 4.56 -13.25
C VAL A 111 17.02 4.04 -13.19
N LYS A 112 16.04 4.91 -12.93
CA LYS A 112 14.61 4.53 -12.89
C LYS A 112 14.17 3.81 -14.14
N THR A 113 14.52 4.33 -15.32
CA THR A 113 14.03 3.77 -16.58
C THR A 113 14.43 2.31 -16.77
N ALA A 114 15.65 1.95 -16.39
CA ALA A 114 16.15 0.57 -16.47
C ALA A 114 15.44 -0.35 -15.47
N ASP A 115 15.36 0.05 -14.19
CA ASP A 115 14.77 -0.78 -13.13
C ASP A 115 13.26 -0.98 -13.32
N THR A 116 12.54 0.08 -13.67
CA THR A 116 11.08 0.07 -13.87
C THR A 116 10.70 -0.66 -15.15
N GLY A 117 11.48 -0.49 -16.23
CA GLY A 117 11.29 -1.25 -17.48
C GLY A 117 11.47 -2.75 -17.27
N TYR A 118 12.50 -3.15 -16.53
CA TYR A 118 12.72 -4.56 -16.18
C TYR A 118 11.59 -5.11 -15.28
N MET A 119 11.13 -4.34 -14.28
CA MET A 119 9.98 -4.71 -13.45
C MET A 119 8.70 -4.91 -14.28
N SER A 120 8.39 -3.96 -15.18
CA SER A 120 7.22 -4.04 -16.07
C SER A 120 7.30 -5.25 -17.00
N ARG A 121 8.47 -5.54 -17.58
CA ARG A 121 8.70 -6.76 -18.38
C ARG A 121 8.39 -8.05 -17.59
N ARG A 122 8.80 -8.10 -16.32
CA ARG A 122 8.57 -9.27 -15.45
C ARG A 122 7.10 -9.45 -15.12
N LEU A 123 6.40 -8.36 -14.79
CA LEU A 123 4.96 -8.37 -14.58
C LEU A 123 4.25 -8.89 -15.83
N MET A 124 4.56 -8.33 -17.00
CA MET A 124 3.96 -8.74 -18.27
C MET A 124 4.14 -10.25 -18.52
N LYS A 125 5.36 -10.78 -18.36
CA LYS A 125 5.63 -12.21 -18.57
C LYS A 125 4.88 -13.13 -17.61
N SER A 126 4.59 -12.66 -16.39
CA SER A 126 3.79 -13.42 -15.43
C SER A 126 2.30 -13.39 -15.77
N LEU A 127 1.80 -12.24 -16.23
CA LEU A 127 0.37 -11.95 -16.39
C LEU A 127 -0.17 -12.13 -17.82
N GLU A 128 0.69 -12.24 -18.84
CA GLU A 128 0.28 -12.19 -20.26
C GLU A 128 -0.76 -13.23 -20.68
N ASP A 129 -0.82 -14.38 -20.01
CA ASP A 129 -1.71 -15.49 -20.34
C ASP A 129 -3.09 -15.41 -19.67
N LEU A 130 -3.39 -14.32 -18.95
CA LEU A 130 -4.62 -14.17 -18.17
C LEU A 130 -5.64 -13.31 -18.90
N PHE A 131 -6.80 -13.90 -19.12
CA PHE A 131 -7.91 -13.28 -19.81
C PHE A 131 -9.25 -13.76 -19.22
N LEU A 132 -10.29 -12.99 -19.52
CA LEU A 132 -11.65 -13.31 -19.10
C LEU A 132 -12.28 -14.33 -20.08
N HIS A 133 -12.84 -15.41 -19.57
CA HIS A 133 -13.62 -16.36 -20.36
C HIS A 133 -15.09 -15.94 -20.47
N TYR A 134 -15.84 -16.57 -21.39
CA TYR A 134 -17.28 -16.29 -21.58
C TYR A 134 -18.17 -16.68 -20.40
N ASP A 135 -17.66 -17.50 -19.48
CA ASP A 135 -18.29 -17.81 -18.21
C ASP A 135 -17.92 -16.82 -17.09
N TYR A 136 -17.35 -15.66 -17.46
CA TYR A 136 -16.92 -14.58 -16.56
C TYR A 136 -15.84 -14.95 -15.54
N THR A 137 -15.21 -16.14 -15.69
CA THR A 137 -14.05 -16.53 -14.89
C THR A 137 -12.74 -16.05 -15.54
N VAL A 138 -11.76 -15.69 -14.70
CA VAL A 138 -10.41 -15.36 -15.16
C VAL A 138 -9.56 -16.62 -15.09
N ARG A 139 -8.98 -17.02 -16.23
CA ARG A 139 -8.14 -18.23 -16.31
C ARG A 139 -6.80 -17.96 -16.96
N SER A 140 -5.86 -18.85 -16.69
CA SER A 140 -4.59 -18.92 -17.42
C SER A 140 -4.75 -19.72 -18.72
N ALA A 141 -3.73 -19.67 -19.59
CA ALA A 141 -3.66 -20.50 -20.79
C ALA A 141 -3.84 -22.01 -20.53
N SER A 142 -3.44 -22.49 -19.35
CA SER A 142 -3.64 -23.90 -18.93
C SER A 142 -5.05 -24.22 -18.41
N ASN A 143 -6.01 -23.31 -18.61
CA ASN A 143 -7.38 -23.35 -18.07
C ASN A 143 -7.47 -23.37 -16.53
N SER A 144 -6.39 -23.05 -15.82
CA SER A 144 -6.43 -22.88 -14.36
C SER A 144 -7.17 -21.59 -13.99
N ILE A 145 -8.21 -21.68 -13.17
CA ILE A 145 -8.95 -20.52 -12.67
C ILE A 145 -8.08 -19.76 -11.67
N VAL A 146 -8.00 -18.44 -11.84
CA VAL A 146 -7.32 -17.52 -10.90
C VAL A 146 -8.34 -16.70 -10.13
N GLN A 147 -9.37 -16.18 -10.80
CA GLN A 147 -10.49 -15.49 -10.16
C GLN A 147 -11.81 -16.07 -10.70
N PHE A 148 -12.79 -16.25 -9.81
CA PHE A 148 -14.15 -16.63 -10.21
C PHE A 148 -14.90 -15.48 -10.86
N CYS A 149 -14.65 -14.26 -10.40
CA CYS A 149 -15.16 -13.03 -10.97
C CYS A 149 -14.03 -12.01 -10.97
N TYR A 150 -13.83 -11.31 -12.09
CA TYR A 150 -12.74 -10.35 -12.19
C TYR A 150 -12.92 -9.21 -11.18
N GLY A 151 -11.94 -9.03 -10.28
CA GLY A 151 -11.98 -7.96 -9.28
C GLY A 151 -13.15 -8.06 -8.28
N ASP A 152 -13.69 -9.26 -8.08
CA ASP A 152 -14.88 -9.58 -7.27
C ASP A 152 -16.20 -8.94 -7.72
N ASP A 153 -16.18 -7.98 -8.66
CA ASP A 153 -17.36 -7.27 -9.16
C ASP A 153 -17.65 -7.46 -10.66
N GLY A 154 -16.68 -7.94 -11.44
CA GLY A 154 -16.83 -8.21 -12.87
C GLY A 154 -16.90 -6.95 -13.72
N MET A 155 -16.42 -5.81 -13.21
CA MET A 155 -16.52 -4.52 -13.87
C MET A 155 -15.20 -4.11 -14.55
N ASP A 156 -15.30 -3.36 -15.64
CA ASP A 156 -14.14 -2.84 -16.38
C ASP A 156 -13.58 -1.55 -15.72
N PRO A 157 -12.32 -1.55 -15.25
CA PRO A 157 -11.67 -0.36 -14.68
C PRO A 157 -11.75 0.87 -15.59
N ALA A 158 -11.70 0.70 -16.92
CA ALA A 158 -11.76 1.81 -17.87
C ALA A 158 -13.14 2.51 -17.89
N GLY A 159 -14.20 1.79 -17.53
CA GLY A 159 -15.58 2.29 -17.52
C GLY A 159 -16.02 2.96 -16.22
N MET A 160 -15.15 3.02 -15.20
CA MET A 160 -15.50 3.51 -13.86
C MET A 160 -15.65 5.04 -13.84
N GLU A 161 -16.79 5.54 -13.33
CA GLU A 161 -17.08 6.99 -13.27
C GLU A 161 -16.91 7.61 -11.87
N GLY A 162 -17.01 6.78 -10.82
CA GLY A 162 -17.00 7.23 -9.44
C GLY A 162 -15.60 7.26 -8.84
N LYS A 163 -15.46 7.95 -7.71
CA LYS A 163 -14.24 7.90 -6.90
C LYS A 163 -14.01 6.46 -6.40
N ASP A 164 -12.74 6.10 -6.21
CA ASP A 164 -12.30 4.80 -5.70
C ASP A 164 -12.76 3.60 -6.56
N GLY A 165 -12.93 3.81 -7.87
CA GLY A 165 -13.30 2.73 -8.80
C GLY A 165 -14.78 2.34 -8.76
N LYS A 166 -15.67 3.20 -8.23
CA LYS A 166 -17.11 2.97 -8.27
C LYS A 166 -17.65 3.05 -9.72
N PRO A 167 -18.61 2.19 -10.09
CA PRO A 167 -19.10 2.14 -11.47
C PRO A 167 -19.79 3.44 -11.89
N LEU A 168 -20.63 4.02 -11.04
CA LEU A 168 -21.46 5.18 -11.38
C LEU A 168 -21.25 6.35 -10.41
N ASN A 169 -21.35 7.57 -10.94
CA ASN A 169 -21.43 8.78 -10.14
C ASN A 169 -22.89 9.26 -10.09
N PHE A 170 -23.62 8.83 -9.06
CA PHE A 170 -25.06 9.10 -8.92
C PHE A 170 -25.39 10.59 -8.90
N GLU A 171 -24.59 11.42 -8.21
CA GLU A 171 -24.84 12.86 -8.13
C GLU A 171 -24.78 13.52 -9.52
N ARG A 172 -23.75 13.20 -10.31
CA ARG A 172 -23.61 13.72 -11.68
C ARG A 172 -24.74 13.23 -12.58
N LEU A 173 -25.10 11.95 -12.47
CA LEU A 173 -26.16 11.36 -13.29
C LEU A 173 -27.54 11.93 -12.96
N PHE A 174 -27.79 12.19 -11.67
CA PHE A 174 -29.03 12.80 -11.20
C PHE A 174 -29.17 14.26 -11.65
N LEU A 175 -28.09 15.04 -11.59
CA LEU A 175 -28.07 16.40 -12.15
C LEU A 175 -28.29 16.37 -13.66
N LYS A 176 -27.69 15.40 -14.35
CA LYS A 176 -27.87 15.21 -15.79
C LYS A 176 -29.31 14.84 -16.14
N SER A 177 -29.96 13.94 -15.40
CA SER A 177 -31.36 13.58 -15.65
C SER A 177 -32.31 14.75 -15.39
N LYS A 178 -32.07 15.55 -14.34
CA LYS A 178 -32.80 16.80 -14.08
C LYS A 178 -32.63 17.84 -15.19
N ALA A 179 -31.44 17.93 -15.79
CA ALA A 179 -31.18 18.87 -16.89
C ALA A 179 -31.78 18.40 -18.23
N ILE A 180 -31.81 17.09 -18.50
CA ILE A 180 -32.40 16.51 -19.71
C ILE A 180 -33.92 16.61 -19.68
N CYS A 181 -34.52 16.33 -18.52
CA CYS A 181 -35.96 16.40 -18.30
C CYS A 181 -36.26 17.49 -17.25
N PRO A 182 -36.27 18.79 -17.63
CA PRO A 182 -36.67 19.84 -16.70
C PRO A 182 -38.12 19.61 -16.27
N SER A 183 -38.44 19.98 -15.02
CA SER A 183 -39.82 19.88 -14.52
C SER A 183 -40.68 20.97 -15.16
N ASP A 184 -41.66 20.57 -15.97
CA ASP A 184 -42.69 21.49 -16.44
C ASP A 184 -43.69 21.79 -15.30
N GLY A 185 -44.36 22.95 -15.36
CA GLY A 185 -45.22 23.45 -14.29
C GLY A 185 -46.41 22.55 -13.91
N ASP A 186 -46.73 21.57 -14.76
CA ASP A 186 -47.83 20.62 -14.61
C ASP A 186 -47.38 19.23 -14.11
N ASP A 187 -46.08 18.98 -13.98
CA ASP A 187 -45.56 17.69 -13.52
C ASP A 187 -45.75 17.53 -11.99
N GLY A 188 -46.52 16.51 -11.60
CA GLY A 188 -46.69 16.12 -10.20
C GLY A 188 -45.37 15.67 -9.57
N ILE A 189 -45.03 16.27 -8.43
CA ILE A 189 -43.85 15.88 -7.65
C ILE A 189 -44.18 14.64 -6.84
N LEU A 190 -43.30 13.65 -6.88
CA LEU A 190 -43.50 12.38 -6.19
C LEU A 190 -43.39 12.54 -4.67
N SER A 191 -44.28 11.87 -3.93
CA SER A 191 -44.10 11.66 -2.49
C SER A 191 -43.01 10.61 -2.23
N SER A 192 -42.44 10.57 -1.03
CA SER A 192 -41.39 9.59 -0.71
C SER A 192 -41.87 8.14 -0.90
N SER A 193 -43.13 7.84 -0.60
CA SER A 193 -43.77 6.54 -0.87
C SER A 193 -43.86 6.21 -2.35
N ASP A 194 -44.20 7.19 -3.19
CA ASP A 194 -44.32 6.99 -4.64
C ASP A 194 -42.96 6.78 -5.30
N VAL A 195 -41.90 7.42 -4.78
CA VAL A 195 -40.52 7.19 -5.21
C VAL A 195 -40.12 5.72 -4.98
N TYR A 196 -40.43 5.15 -3.81
CA TYR A 196 -40.14 3.73 -3.55
C TYR A 196 -40.91 2.82 -4.50
N ASN A 197 -42.18 3.11 -4.76
CA ASN A 197 -42.99 2.31 -5.68
C ASN A 197 -42.41 2.30 -7.09
N VAL A 198 -42.02 3.46 -7.63
CA VAL A 198 -41.41 3.56 -8.97
C VAL A 198 -40.06 2.83 -9.04
N VAL A 199 -39.24 2.92 -7.99
CA VAL A 199 -37.98 2.18 -7.92
C VAL A 199 -38.21 0.67 -7.87
N HIS A 200 -39.16 0.20 -7.06
CA HIS A 200 -39.50 -1.22 -6.99
C HIS A 200 -40.11 -1.75 -8.29
N GLU A 201 -40.98 -0.98 -8.93
CA GLU A 201 -41.57 -1.28 -10.24
C GLU A 201 -40.46 -1.48 -11.28
N LYS A 202 -39.55 -0.51 -11.43
CA LYS A 202 -38.43 -0.58 -12.38
C LYS A 202 -37.43 -1.70 -12.08
N LEU A 203 -37.10 -1.92 -10.80
CA LEU A 203 -36.23 -3.05 -10.42
C LEU A 203 -36.87 -4.41 -10.68
N SER A 204 -38.21 -4.50 -10.60
CA SER A 204 -38.96 -5.72 -10.92
C SER A 204 -39.02 -5.99 -12.42
N GLU A 205 -39.16 -4.95 -13.27
CA GLU A 205 -39.14 -5.08 -14.73
C GLU A 205 -37.83 -5.67 -15.26
N VAL A 206 -36.70 -5.31 -14.65
CA VAL A 206 -35.37 -5.80 -15.05
C VAL A 206 -35.07 -7.20 -14.49
N GLY A 207 -36.00 -7.81 -13.73
CA GLY A 207 -35.82 -9.14 -13.15
C GLY A 207 -34.82 -9.17 -11.97
N MET A 208 -34.40 -8.01 -11.47
CA MET A 208 -33.50 -7.89 -10.30
C MET A 208 -34.23 -8.00 -8.96
N SER A 209 -35.55 -8.15 -8.95
CA SER A 209 -36.35 -8.31 -7.73
C SER A 209 -36.13 -9.65 -7.00
N LYS A 210 -35.66 -10.70 -7.70
CA LYS A 210 -35.29 -11.99 -7.07
C LYS A 210 -34.11 -11.87 -6.09
N LEU A 211 -33.34 -10.79 -6.15
CA LEU A 211 -32.21 -10.50 -5.25
C LEU A 211 -32.64 -9.86 -3.91
N LEU A 212 -33.90 -9.42 -3.80
CA LEU A 212 -34.43 -8.73 -2.61
C LEU A 212 -35.27 -9.66 -1.71
N GLY A 213 -35.59 -10.87 -2.16
CA GLY A 213 -36.50 -11.79 -1.48
C GLY A 213 -35.80 -12.97 -0.81
N ASN A 214 -35.72 -12.91 0.52
CA ASN A 214 -35.50 -14.00 1.48
C ASN A 214 -34.13 -14.70 1.52
N GLY A 215 -33.50 -14.58 2.70
CA GLY A 215 -32.82 -15.66 3.41
C GLY A 215 -31.71 -16.41 2.68
N VAL A 216 -30.48 -16.20 3.17
CA VAL A 216 -29.33 -17.11 3.05
C VAL A 216 -29.79 -18.57 2.84
N SER A 217 -29.81 -18.99 1.58
CA SER A 217 -29.83 -20.39 1.21
C SER A 217 -28.37 -20.69 0.94
N GLU A 218 -27.75 -21.43 1.85
CA GLU A 218 -26.43 -22.03 1.67
C GLU A 218 -26.49 -22.89 0.41
N ASP A 219 -26.03 -22.37 -0.73
CA ASP A 219 -25.39 -23.14 -1.82
C ASP A 219 -25.02 -22.25 -3.02
N GLY A 220 -23.71 -22.11 -3.27
CA GLY A 220 -23.12 -22.09 -4.61
C GLY A 220 -23.02 -20.80 -5.43
N GLU A 221 -24.05 -19.96 -5.54
CA GLU A 221 -24.11 -18.88 -6.56
C GLU A 221 -23.80 -17.47 -6.02
N MET A 222 -22.71 -17.33 -5.26
CA MET A 222 -22.56 -16.22 -4.29
C MET A 222 -21.75 -14.99 -4.77
N SER A 223 -21.23 -14.93 -6.00
CA SER A 223 -20.33 -13.83 -6.44
C SER A 223 -21.00 -12.73 -7.28
N GLU A 224 -21.75 -13.05 -8.34
CA GLU A 224 -22.39 -12.02 -9.21
C GLU A 224 -23.62 -11.35 -8.56
N VAL A 225 -24.30 -12.11 -7.69
CA VAL A 225 -25.48 -11.70 -6.93
C VAL A 225 -25.12 -10.63 -5.89
N ALA A 226 -23.94 -10.75 -5.26
CA ALA A 226 -23.50 -9.87 -4.19
C ALA A 226 -23.12 -8.46 -4.68
N SER A 227 -22.43 -8.34 -5.81
CA SER A 227 -22.03 -7.04 -6.38
C SER A 227 -23.23 -6.25 -6.92
N SER A 228 -24.17 -6.96 -7.56
CA SER A 228 -25.43 -6.40 -8.05
C SER A 228 -26.32 -5.93 -6.89
N ALA A 229 -26.39 -6.71 -5.80
CA ALA A 229 -27.10 -6.31 -4.57
C ALA A 229 -26.46 -5.08 -3.90
N GLY A 230 -25.13 -5.00 -3.87
CA GLY A 230 -24.40 -3.83 -3.36
C GLY A 230 -24.71 -2.55 -4.14
N PHE A 231 -24.78 -2.65 -5.47
CA PHE A 231 -25.20 -1.55 -6.34
C PHE A 231 -26.64 -1.10 -6.02
N ILE A 232 -27.60 -2.03 -5.95
CA ILE A 232 -29.00 -1.73 -5.66
C ILE A 232 -29.14 -1.06 -4.28
N ASN A 233 -28.46 -1.57 -3.27
CA ASN A 233 -28.47 -0.98 -1.93
C ASN A 233 -27.91 0.45 -1.93
N SER A 234 -26.84 0.70 -2.68
CA SER A 234 -26.26 2.06 -2.81
C SER A 234 -27.16 3.03 -3.57
N LEU A 235 -27.90 2.54 -4.57
CA LEU A 235 -28.86 3.32 -5.33
C LEU A 235 -30.07 3.67 -4.44
N GLN A 236 -30.57 2.68 -3.69
CA GLN A 236 -31.65 2.90 -2.73
C GLN A 236 -31.22 3.88 -1.62
N SER A 237 -30.02 3.76 -1.07
CA SER A 237 -29.52 4.72 -0.05
C SER A 237 -29.41 6.13 -0.63
N PHE A 238 -28.88 6.28 -1.85
CA PHE A 238 -28.79 7.60 -2.51
C PHE A 238 -30.18 8.23 -2.73
N ILE A 239 -31.16 7.43 -3.16
CA ILE A 239 -32.54 7.89 -3.33
C ILE A 239 -33.15 8.27 -1.98
N LYS A 240 -32.91 7.48 -0.93
CA LYS A 240 -33.33 7.78 0.45
C LYS A 240 -32.81 9.13 0.90
N ASP A 241 -31.50 9.37 0.81
CA ASP A 241 -30.85 10.62 1.24
C ASP A 241 -31.46 11.84 0.53
N LYS A 242 -31.74 11.73 -0.78
CA LYS A 242 -32.38 12.81 -1.54
C LYS A 242 -33.86 13.01 -1.17
N THR A 243 -34.58 11.96 -0.78
CA THR A 243 -35.96 12.07 -0.32
C THR A 243 -36.10 12.53 1.14
N GLU A 244 -35.15 12.24 2.02
CA GLU A 244 -35.14 12.77 3.39
C GLU A 244 -34.92 14.28 3.39
N PHE A 245 -34.01 14.77 2.53
CA PHE A 245 -33.82 16.20 2.29
C PHE A 245 -35.12 16.92 1.86
N THR A 246 -36.02 16.22 1.14
CA THR A 246 -37.33 16.77 0.75
C THR A 246 -38.35 16.79 1.88
N LYS A 247 -38.23 15.92 2.89
CA LYS A 247 -39.10 15.91 4.08
C LYS A 247 -38.74 17.04 5.04
N ASP A 248 -37.46 17.24 5.34
CA ASP A 248 -37.01 18.28 6.27
C ASP A 248 -37.28 19.70 5.74
N ALA A 249 -37.18 19.90 4.41
CA ALA A 249 -37.51 21.19 3.78
C ALA A 249 -39.01 21.54 3.78
N SER A 250 -39.89 20.59 4.13
CA SER A 250 -41.35 20.75 4.04
C SER A 250 -42.03 21.19 5.34
N ILE A 251 -41.29 21.24 6.46
CA ILE A 251 -41.90 21.34 7.80
C ILE A 251 -42.15 22.78 8.30
N GLU A 252 -41.56 23.84 7.73
CA GLU A 252 -41.66 25.19 8.33
C GLU A 252 -42.03 26.38 7.41
N VAL A 253 -42.92 26.24 6.41
CA VAL A 253 -43.35 27.44 5.64
C VAL A 253 -44.86 27.48 5.28
N ASP A 254 -45.51 28.56 5.74
CA ASP A 254 -46.96 28.85 5.63
C ASP A 254 -47.43 29.45 4.29
N SER A 255 -46.55 29.67 3.31
CA SER A 255 -46.92 30.27 2.01
C SER A 255 -46.88 29.27 0.85
N LYS A 256 -47.99 29.19 0.09
CA LYS A 256 -48.16 28.31 -1.08
C LYS A 256 -47.09 28.51 -2.15
N ASP A 257 -46.57 29.73 -2.29
CA ASP A 257 -45.55 30.06 -3.29
C ASP A 257 -44.15 29.59 -2.89
N LEU A 258 -43.80 29.68 -1.61
CA LEU A 258 -42.54 29.10 -1.09
C LEU A 258 -42.59 27.57 -1.14
N ARG A 259 -43.74 26.94 -0.88
CA ARG A 259 -43.89 25.49 -1.09
C ARG A 259 -43.67 25.08 -2.54
N LYS A 260 -44.28 25.78 -3.51
CA LYS A 260 -44.04 25.55 -4.95
C LYS A 260 -42.59 25.81 -5.35
N PHE A 261 -41.94 26.78 -4.74
CA PHE A 261 -40.53 27.11 -5.00
C PHE A 261 -39.57 26.05 -4.45
N ILE A 262 -39.76 25.61 -3.19
CA ILE A 262 -39.02 24.51 -2.55
C ILE A 262 -39.21 23.22 -3.33
N GLN A 263 -40.43 22.96 -3.78
CA GLN A 263 -40.81 21.86 -4.65
C GLN A 263 -40.11 21.89 -6.02
N ARG A 264 -39.89 23.07 -6.62
CA ARG A 264 -39.12 23.18 -7.87
C ARG A 264 -37.62 22.95 -7.69
N ILE A 265 -37.06 23.33 -6.54
CA ILE A 265 -35.63 23.16 -6.26
C ILE A 265 -35.31 21.71 -5.87
N SER A 266 -36.13 21.13 -4.98
CA SER A 266 -35.85 19.85 -4.34
C SER A 266 -36.68 18.68 -4.89
N GLY A 267 -37.82 18.97 -5.53
CA GLY A 267 -38.72 17.95 -6.05
C GLY A 267 -38.11 17.09 -7.14
N ILE A 268 -38.65 15.88 -7.24
CA ILE A 268 -38.31 14.87 -8.24
C ILE A 268 -39.60 14.52 -8.97
N THR A 269 -39.61 14.67 -10.29
CA THR A 269 -40.74 14.24 -11.11
C THR A 269 -40.60 12.75 -11.44
N ARG A 270 -41.72 12.08 -11.72
CA ARG A 270 -41.71 10.66 -12.13
C ARG A 270 -40.82 10.41 -13.33
N ARG A 271 -40.92 11.26 -14.35
CA ARG A 271 -40.10 11.19 -15.57
C ARG A 271 -38.60 11.32 -15.28
N GLN A 272 -38.22 12.26 -14.42
CA GLN A 272 -36.81 12.44 -14.04
C GLN A 272 -36.25 11.20 -13.33
N LEU A 273 -37.06 10.58 -12.45
CA LEU A 273 -36.67 9.38 -11.73
C LEU A 273 -36.57 8.17 -12.67
N GLU A 274 -37.53 7.98 -13.57
CA GLU A 274 -37.51 6.89 -14.57
C GLU A 274 -36.29 7.01 -15.48
N VAL A 275 -36.05 8.19 -16.08
CA VAL A 275 -34.87 8.43 -16.92
C VAL A 275 -33.57 8.25 -16.14
N PHE A 276 -33.52 8.68 -14.87
CA PHE A 276 -32.36 8.44 -14.02
C PHE A 276 -32.09 6.95 -13.82
N LEU A 277 -33.11 6.17 -13.46
CA LEU A 277 -32.99 4.73 -13.24
C LEU A 277 -32.59 3.99 -14.52
N ASP A 278 -33.22 4.30 -15.65
CA ASP A 278 -32.89 3.70 -16.95
C ASP A 278 -31.45 3.98 -17.36
N VAL A 279 -30.99 5.23 -17.19
CA VAL A 279 -29.59 5.61 -17.46
C VAL A 279 -28.63 4.89 -16.52
N CYS A 280 -28.95 4.78 -15.23
CA CYS A 280 -28.13 4.05 -14.26
C CYS A 280 -28.03 2.57 -14.62
N LEU A 281 -29.14 1.90 -14.90
CA LEU A 281 -29.18 0.46 -15.22
C LEU A 281 -28.49 0.14 -16.55
N SER A 282 -28.74 0.95 -17.58
CA SER A 282 -28.09 0.84 -18.88
C SER A 282 -26.57 1.01 -18.77
N ARG A 283 -26.12 2.07 -18.09
CA ARG A 283 -24.68 2.33 -17.90
C ARG A 283 -24.00 1.32 -16.98
N TYR A 284 -24.72 0.76 -16.01
CA TYR A 284 -24.16 -0.29 -15.16
C TYR A 284 -23.90 -1.56 -15.98
N SER A 285 -24.87 -1.95 -16.81
CA SER A 285 -24.74 -3.13 -17.67
C SER A 285 -23.63 -2.99 -18.70
N SER A 286 -23.45 -1.79 -19.28
CA SER A 286 -22.38 -1.51 -20.24
C SER A 286 -20.97 -1.45 -19.64
N LYS A 287 -20.84 -1.49 -18.31
CA LYS A 287 -19.55 -1.41 -17.60
C LYS A 287 -19.00 -2.77 -17.16
N LYS A 288 -19.76 -3.84 -17.39
CA LYS A 288 -19.24 -5.20 -17.20
C LYS A 288 -18.08 -5.43 -18.17
N VAL A 289 -17.03 -6.10 -17.70
CA VAL A 289 -15.89 -6.40 -18.55
C VAL A 289 -16.29 -7.39 -19.65
N GLU A 290 -15.82 -7.14 -20.87
CA GLU A 290 -16.11 -8.01 -22.01
C GLU A 290 -15.28 -9.30 -21.95
N ALA A 291 -15.91 -10.43 -22.31
CA ALA A 291 -15.22 -11.71 -22.43
C ALA A 291 -14.14 -11.66 -23.53
N GLY A 292 -13.02 -12.33 -23.30
CA GLY A 292 -11.84 -12.31 -24.17
C GLY A 292 -10.86 -11.18 -23.87
N THR A 293 -11.21 -10.21 -23.01
CA THR A 293 -10.33 -9.10 -22.64
C THR A 293 -9.03 -9.62 -21.98
N PRO A 294 -7.83 -9.20 -22.44
CA PRO A 294 -6.54 -9.57 -21.85
C PRO A 294 -6.28 -8.79 -20.54
N ILE A 295 -7.08 -9.06 -19.52
CA ILE A 295 -7.04 -8.38 -18.21
C ILE A 295 -5.66 -8.46 -17.54
N GLY A 296 -4.89 -9.52 -17.81
CA GLY A 296 -3.56 -9.69 -17.24
C GLY A 296 -2.55 -8.71 -17.82
N ALA A 297 -2.54 -8.57 -19.15
CA ALA A 297 -1.68 -7.61 -19.83
C ALA A 297 -2.00 -6.16 -19.41
N ILE A 298 -3.29 -5.82 -19.32
CA ILE A 298 -3.75 -4.50 -18.86
C ILE A 298 -3.29 -4.27 -17.43
N GLY A 299 -3.53 -5.21 -16.51
CA GLY A 299 -3.12 -5.10 -15.11
C GLY A 299 -1.61 -4.99 -14.93
N ALA A 300 -0.83 -5.75 -15.70
CA ALA A 300 0.63 -5.68 -15.68
C ALA A 300 1.14 -4.28 -16.06
N HIS A 301 0.55 -3.69 -17.10
CA HIS A 301 0.92 -2.35 -17.56
C HIS A 301 0.49 -1.28 -16.55
N SER A 302 -0.76 -1.35 -16.06
CA SER A 302 -1.31 -0.41 -15.08
C SER A 302 -0.52 -0.38 -13.76
N ILE A 303 0.16 -1.46 -13.39
CA ILE A 303 1.03 -1.50 -12.20
C ILE A 303 2.48 -1.11 -12.55
N GLY A 304 2.96 -1.50 -13.73
CA GLY A 304 4.34 -1.27 -14.17
C GLY A 304 4.65 0.17 -14.59
N GLU A 305 3.73 0.83 -15.30
CA GLU A 305 3.91 2.17 -15.86
C GLU A 305 4.02 3.27 -14.78
N PRO A 306 3.19 3.29 -13.71
CA PRO A 306 3.38 4.19 -12.56
C PRO A 306 4.74 4.01 -11.86
N GLY A 307 5.35 2.83 -12.00
CA GLY A 307 6.75 2.53 -11.70
C GLY A 307 7.71 3.66 -12.10
N THR A 308 7.55 4.17 -13.33
CA THR A 308 8.42 5.18 -13.95
C THR A 308 8.29 6.57 -13.30
N GLN A 309 7.10 6.88 -12.78
CA GLN A 309 6.78 8.16 -12.15
C GLN A 309 7.19 8.21 -10.67
N MET A 310 7.32 7.05 -10.02
CA MET A 310 7.82 6.95 -8.66
C MET A 310 9.26 7.43 -8.53
N THR A 311 9.54 8.11 -7.42
CA THR A 311 10.91 8.44 -7.02
C THR A 311 11.64 7.18 -6.53
N LEU A 312 12.91 6.98 -6.92
CA LEU A 312 13.75 5.99 -6.22
C LEU A 312 14.04 6.46 -4.79
N LYS A 313 13.87 7.76 -4.52
CA LYS A 313 14.00 8.34 -3.18
C LYS A 313 12.76 7.97 -2.37
N THR A 314 12.99 7.16 -1.35
CA THR A 314 11.95 6.51 -0.57
C THR A 314 11.82 7.08 0.84
N PHE A 315 12.47 8.20 1.16
CA PHE A 315 12.48 8.74 2.51
C PHE A 315 11.18 9.47 2.81
N HIS A 316 10.14 8.71 3.12
CA HIS A 316 9.04 9.23 3.90
C HIS A 316 9.17 8.70 5.31
N PHE A 317 9.06 9.63 6.25
CA PHE A 317 8.85 9.30 7.63
C PHE A 317 7.40 8.85 7.77
N ALA A 318 7.15 7.73 8.46
CA ALA A 318 5.79 7.23 8.74
C ALA A 318 5.08 8.13 9.76
N GLY A 319 4.89 9.41 9.43
CA GLY A 319 4.41 10.46 10.35
C GLY A 319 5.39 10.83 11.47
N VAL A 320 6.31 9.93 11.84
CA VAL A 320 7.29 10.11 12.91
C VAL A 320 8.69 10.27 12.34
N ALA A 321 9.32 11.43 12.58
CA ALA A 321 10.62 11.84 12.02
C ALA A 321 11.83 10.92 12.33
N SER A 322 11.62 9.78 12.98
CA SER A 322 12.68 8.89 13.47
C SER A 322 12.70 7.48 12.86
N MET A 323 11.69 7.09 12.07
CA MET A 323 11.62 5.80 11.39
C MET A 323 11.62 6.01 9.87
N ASN A 324 12.63 5.44 9.21
CA ASN A 324 12.73 5.45 7.76
C ASN A 324 12.00 4.23 7.21
N VAL A 325 11.01 4.43 6.35
CA VAL A 325 10.31 3.33 5.67
C VAL A 325 10.75 3.28 4.22
N THR A 326 11.04 2.09 3.70
CA THR A 326 11.18 1.90 2.26
C THR A 326 9.82 2.02 1.56
N LEU A 327 9.68 3.02 0.70
CA LEU A 327 8.55 3.27 -0.20
C LEU A 327 9.00 3.28 -1.68
N GLY A 328 8.11 3.62 -2.60
CA GLY A 328 8.43 3.76 -4.03
C GLY A 328 8.81 2.45 -4.71
N VAL A 329 9.60 2.54 -5.79
CA VAL A 329 9.97 1.38 -6.62
C VAL A 329 10.69 0.26 -5.84
N PRO A 330 11.65 0.55 -4.93
CA PRO A 330 12.31 -0.50 -4.15
C PRO A 330 11.32 -1.32 -3.32
N ARG A 331 10.31 -0.67 -2.74
CA ARG A 331 9.28 -1.35 -1.95
C ARG A 331 8.36 -2.22 -2.81
N ILE A 332 7.90 -1.70 -3.94
CA ILE A 332 7.13 -2.47 -4.92
C ILE A 332 7.92 -3.70 -5.39
N LYS A 333 9.24 -3.54 -5.62
CA LYS A 333 10.14 -4.65 -5.99
C LYS A 333 10.26 -5.69 -4.88
N GLU A 334 10.37 -5.30 -3.61
CA GLU A 334 10.37 -6.23 -2.47
C GLU A 334 9.07 -7.05 -2.42
N ILE A 335 7.92 -6.39 -2.60
CA ILE A 335 6.58 -7.00 -2.58
C ILE A 335 6.42 -7.99 -3.74
N ILE A 336 6.64 -7.54 -4.98
CA ILE A 336 6.50 -8.35 -6.20
C ILE A 336 7.46 -9.53 -6.20
N ASN A 337 8.66 -9.38 -5.63
CA ASN A 337 9.64 -10.46 -5.54
C ASN A 337 9.32 -11.48 -4.44
N ALA A 338 8.36 -11.20 -3.56
CA ALA A 338 8.13 -11.95 -2.32
C ALA A 338 9.46 -12.17 -1.56
N ALA A 339 10.20 -11.07 -1.33
CA ALA A 339 11.52 -11.13 -0.71
C ALA A 339 11.43 -11.67 0.73
N LYS A 340 12.26 -12.67 1.05
CA LYS A 340 12.33 -13.27 2.40
C LYS A 340 12.97 -12.38 3.45
N ASN A 341 13.81 -11.44 3.02
CA ASN A 341 14.46 -10.46 3.87
C ASN A 341 14.18 -9.09 3.25
N ILE A 342 13.48 -8.23 3.97
CA ILE A 342 13.22 -6.84 3.56
C ILE A 342 14.11 -5.88 4.33
N SER A 343 14.34 -4.70 3.76
CA SER A 343 15.27 -3.72 4.34
C SER A 343 14.75 -3.08 5.62
N THR A 344 13.44 -2.77 5.66
CA THR A 344 12.79 -2.11 6.82
C THR A 344 11.51 -2.86 7.21
N PRO A 345 11.61 -3.96 7.98
CA PRO A 345 10.44 -4.66 8.50
C PRO A 345 9.81 -3.87 9.65
N ILE A 346 8.52 -3.59 9.53
CA ILE A 346 7.75 -2.80 10.49
C ILE A 346 6.46 -3.55 10.81
N ILE A 347 6.21 -3.69 12.12
CA ILE A 347 4.96 -4.20 12.67
C ILE A 347 4.26 -3.04 13.36
N THR A 348 3.05 -2.74 12.91
CA THR A 348 2.16 -1.77 13.56
C THR A 348 1.31 -2.52 14.56
N ALA A 349 1.65 -2.39 15.84
CA ALA A 349 0.93 -2.99 16.96
C ALA A 349 -0.04 -1.98 17.55
N ILE A 350 -1.33 -2.34 17.53
CA ILE A 350 -2.40 -1.54 18.13
C ILE A 350 -2.55 -1.99 19.58
N LEU A 351 -2.71 -1.04 20.49
CA LEU A 351 -2.88 -1.31 21.92
C LEU A 351 -4.35 -1.60 22.23
N ASP A 352 -4.62 -2.50 23.18
CA ASP A 352 -5.99 -2.75 23.66
C ASP A 352 -6.58 -1.52 24.38
N LYS A 353 -5.71 -0.74 25.03
CA LYS A 353 -6.03 0.53 25.69
C LYS A 353 -5.09 1.61 25.16
N ASP A 354 -5.59 2.41 24.25
CA ASP A 354 -4.87 3.44 23.50
C ASP A 354 -4.89 4.84 24.15
N ASP A 355 -5.61 5.02 25.28
CA ASP A 355 -5.76 6.31 25.96
C ASP A 355 -4.52 6.77 26.76
N ASN A 356 -3.73 5.82 27.27
CA ASN A 356 -2.70 6.10 28.29
C ASN A 356 -1.28 5.87 27.77
N ALA A 357 -0.48 6.95 27.74
CA ALA A 357 0.94 6.90 27.39
C ALA A 357 1.78 6.01 28.32
N HIS A 358 1.38 5.89 29.59
CA HIS A 358 2.07 5.01 30.56
C HIS A 358 1.91 3.53 30.19
N THR A 359 0.70 3.11 29.81
CA THR A 359 0.43 1.75 29.32
C THR A 359 1.24 1.48 28.05
N ALA A 360 1.27 2.43 27.12
CA ALA A 360 2.07 2.32 25.91
C ALA A 360 3.57 2.13 26.20
N ARG A 361 4.12 2.81 27.22
CA ARG A 361 5.51 2.62 27.65
C ARG A 361 5.77 1.23 28.26
N ILE A 362 4.84 0.70 29.06
CA ILE A 362 4.96 -0.66 29.62
C ILE A 362 4.96 -1.69 28.50
N VAL A 363 4.00 -1.62 27.58
CA VAL A 363 3.90 -2.57 26.45
C VAL A 363 5.12 -2.43 25.54
N LYS A 364 5.57 -1.19 25.28
CA LYS A 364 6.83 -0.93 24.58
C LYS A 364 8.01 -1.67 25.22
N GLY A 365 8.19 -1.56 26.54
CA GLY A 365 9.29 -2.23 27.26
C GLY A 365 9.20 -3.77 27.25
N ARG A 366 8.00 -4.34 27.03
CA ARG A 366 7.80 -5.78 26.85
C ARG A 366 8.19 -6.26 25.46
N ILE A 367 8.04 -5.42 24.43
CA ILE A 367 8.34 -5.76 23.03
C ILE A 367 9.80 -5.47 22.70
N GLU A 368 10.29 -4.28 23.06
CA GLU A 368 11.61 -3.77 22.71
C GLU A 368 12.71 -4.65 23.30
N LYS A 369 13.68 -5.03 22.46
CA LYS A 369 14.82 -5.84 22.87
C LYS A 369 15.69 -5.07 23.85
N THR A 370 15.76 -5.58 25.06
CA THR A 370 16.65 -5.06 26.10
C THR A 370 17.83 -5.99 26.32
N ASN A 371 19.03 -5.47 26.08
CA ASN A 371 20.27 -6.22 26.29
C ASN A 371 20.76 -6.03 27.73
N LEU A 372 21.46 -7.03 28.28
CA LEU A 372 22.00 -6.98 29.64
C LEU A 372 22.96 -5.79 29.83
N GLY A 373 23.71 -5.41 28.80
CA GLY A 373 24.59 -4.24 28.85
C GLY A 373 23.87 -2.90 29.06
N GLN A 374 22.59 -2.78 28.69
CA GLN A 374 21.79 -1.55 28.90
C GLN A 374 21.25 -1.46 30.33
N VAL A 375 21.04 -2.62 30.97
CA VAL A 375 20.40 -2.75 32.29
C VAL A 375 21.42 -2.92 33.42
N ALA A 376 22.64 -3.35 33.10
CA ALA A 376 23.71 -3.54 34.08
C ALA A 376 24.42 -2.22 34.42
N LYS A 377 24.50 -1.90 35.71
CA LYS A 377 25.33 -0.80 36.23
C LYS A 377 26.83 -1.07 36.03
N SER A 378 27.24 -2.33 36.22
CA SER A 378 28.61 -2.76 35.97
C SER A 378 28.71 -4.28 35.79
N ILE A 379 29.64 -4.70 34.94
CA ILE A 379 30.01 -6.10 34.71
C ILE A 379 31.51 -6.20 34.98
N LYS A 380 31.87 -6.78 36.13
CA LYS A 380 33.26 -6.81 36.63
C LYS A 380 33.74 -8.24 36.76
N VAL A 381 35.00 -8.45 36.38
CA VAL A 381 35.70 -9.71 36.68
C VAL A 381 36.29 -9.57 38.07
N VAL A 382 35.90 -10.45 38.99
CA VAL A 382 36.44 -10.51 40.35
C VAL A 382 37.29 -11.77 40.43
N MET A 383 38.58 -11.59 40.71
CA MET A 383 39.51 -12.69 40.92
C MET A 383 39.96 -12.65 42.37
N THR A 384 39.62 -13.68 43.13
CA THR A 384 40.08 -13.92 44.49
C THR A 384 40.97 -15.16 44.49
N SER A 385 41.78 -15.34 45.54
CA SER A 385 42.70 -16.48 45.68
C SER A 385 42.02 -17.86 45.56
N ARG A 386 40.69 -17.92 45.75
CA ARG A 386 39.88 -19.16 45.75
C ARG A 386 38.94 -19.31 44.56
N SER A 387 38.54 -18.22 43.91
CA SER A 387 37.57 -18.26 42.80
C SER A 387 37.75 -17.07 41.87
N ALA A 388 37.41 -17.27 40.61
CA ALA A 388 37.36 -16.20 39.62
C ALA A 388 35.98 -16.24 38.93
N SER A 389 35.26 -15.13 38.99
CA SER A 389 33.89 -15.04 38.51
C SER A 389 33.61 -13.67 37.89
N VAL A 390 32.57 -13.61 37.08
CA VAL A 390 32.04 -12.35 36.56
C VAL A 390 30.85 -11.95 37.44
N VAL A 391 30.99 -10.83 38.12
CA VAL A 391 29.93 -10.25 38.96
C VAL A 391 29.20 -9.18 38.16
N ILE A 392 27.89 -9.34 38.03
CA ILE A 392 27.00 -8.41 37.34
C ILE A 392 26.13 -7.73 38.40
N THR A 393 26.15 -6.40 38.38
CA THR A 393 25.31 -5.54 39.22
C THR A 393 24.26 -4.86 38.34
N LEU A 394 22.98 -5.09 38.61
CA LEU A 394 21.86 -4.48 37.89
C LEU A 394 21.59 -3.05 38.40
N ASP A 395 21.14 -2.19 37.49
CA ASP A 395 20.78 -0.79 37.77
C ASP A 395 19.27 -0.68 38.01
N MET A 396 18.83 -0.86 39.26
CA MET A 396 17.39 -0.92 39.59
C MET A 396 16.66 0.40 39.32
N GLU A 397 17.33 1.55 39.40
CA GLU A 397 16.74 2.86 39.10
C GLU A 397 16.35 2.94 37.62
N ARG A 398 17.27 2.60 36.70
CA ARG A 398 16.97 2.55 35.25
C ARG A 398 15.88 1.54 34.90
N ILE A 399 15.86 0.40 35.59
CA ILE A 399 14.85 -0.66 35.37
C ILE A 399 13.45 -0.15 35.73
N GLN A 400 13.34 0.55 36.87
CA GLN A 400 12.08 1.15 37.33
C GLN A 400 11.63 2.29 36.41
N ASP A 401 12.53 3.19 36.02
CA ASP A 401 12.23 4.29 35.08
C ASP A 401 11.75 3.77 33.72
N ALA A 402 12.32 2.66 33.25
CA ALA A 402 11.91 2.00 32.01
C ALA A 402 10.65 1.12 32.17
N HIS A 403 10.09 1.01 33.38
CA HIS A 403 8.93 0.17 33.72
C HIS A 403 9.14 -1.31 33.34
N LEU A 404 10.38 -1.77 33.46
CA LEU A 404 10.77 -3.15 33.14
C LEU A 404 10.74 -3.99 34.42
N ASN A 405 9.87 -5.01 34.49
CA ASN A 405 9.97 -5.99 35.57
C ASN A 405 11.11 -6.98 35.27
N ILE A 406 12.34 -6.62 35.63
CA ILE A 406 13.56 -7.43 35.45
C ILE A 406 14.24 -7.64 36.81
N ASP A 407 14.38 -8.91 37.19
CA ASP A 407 15.11 -9.34 38.39
C ASP A 407 16.35 -10.15 38.02
N ALA A 408 17.28 -10.33 38.97
CA ALA A 408 18.44 -11.20 38.78
C ALA A 408 18.07 -12.65 38.42
N ASN A 409 16.89 -13.13 38.84
CA ASN A 409 16.37 -14.45 38.46
C ASN A 409 16.01 -14.51 36.97
N ILE A 410 15.33 -13.49 36.45
CA ILE A 410 14.99 -13.38 35.02
C ILE A 410 16.27 -13.31 34.20
N VAL A 411 17.26 -12.52 34.64
CA VAL A 411 18.56 -12.44 33.97
C VAL A 411 19.27 -13.81 33.96
N LYS A 412 19.22 -14.57 35.06
CA LYS A 412 19.76 -15.93 35.12
C LYS A 412 19.10 -16.85 34.09
N GLU A 413 17.77 -16.83 34.00
CA GLU A 413 17.03 -17.62 33.01
C GLU A 413 17.39 -17.22 31.58
N SER A 414 17.47 -15.93 31.28
CA SER A 414 17.82 -15.41 29.96
C SER A 414 19.25 -15.79 29.53
N ILE A 415 20.20 -15.82 30.48
CA ILE A 415 21.57 -16.31 30.23
C ILE A 415 21.56 -17.81 29.90
N LEU A 416 20.78 -18.62 30.63
CA LEU A 416 20.69 -20.07 30.41
C LEU A 416 20.02 -20.42 29.07
N GLN A 417 19.00 -19.66 28.66
CA GLN A 417 18.34 -19.84 27.36
C GLN A 417 19.26 -19.49 26.17
N THR A 418 20.33 -18.74 26.41
CA THR A 418 21.26 -18.30 25.37
C THR A 418 22.22 -19.43 25.00
N LYS A 419 21.90 -20.18 23.93
CA LYS A 419 22.69 -21.32 23.43
C LYS A 419 24.19 -21.03 23.20
N LYS A 420 24.57 -19.77 22.92
CA LYS A 420 25.97 -19.37 22.72
C LYS A 420 26.83 -19.50 23.98
N ILE A 421 26.22 -19.46 25.17
CA ILE A 421 26.95 -19.32 26.43
C ILE A 421 27.30 -20.68 27.06
N LYS A 422 26.66 -21.78 26.64
CA LYS A 422 26.90 -23.17 27.13
C LYS A 422 26.98 -23.34 28.66
N LEU A 423 26.59 -22.37 29.48
CA LEU A 423 26.61 -22.46 30.93
C LEU A 423 25.47 -23.34 31.45
N LYS A 424 25.75 -24.14 32.49
CA LYS A 424 24.73 -24.89 33.26
C LYS A 424 24.23 -24.05 34.45
N GLN A 425 23.10 -24.43 35.04
CA GLN A 425 22.49 -23.74 36.19
C GLN A 425 23.45 -23.56 37.39
N GLU A 426 24.36 -24.51 37.61
CA GLU A 426 25.35 -24.52 38.69
C GLU A 426 26.37 -23.36 38.61
N HIS A 427 26.56 -22.83 37.41
CA HIS A 427 27.53 -21.78 37.13
C HIS A 427 27.00 -20.37 37.42
N ILE A 428 25.69 -20.21 37.68
CA ILE A 428 25.08 -18.90 37.90
C ILE A 428 24.47 -18.85 39.30
N LYS A 429 25.14 -18.12 40.18
CA LYS A 429 24.72 -17.88 41.56
C LYS A 429 24.09 -16.49 41.66
N VAL A 430 22.84 -16.44 42.12
CA VAL A 430 22.17 -15.18 42.44
C VAL A 430 22.53 -14.84 43.88
N LEU A 431 23.24 -13.73 44.08
CA LEU A 431 23.65 -13.28 45.41
C LEU A 431 22.56 -12.41 46.05
N ASP A 432 21.92 -11.57 45.24
CA ASP A 432 20.91 -10.60 45.66
C ASP A 432 19.98 -10.29 44.47
N ILE A 433 18.84 -9.64 44.71
CA ILE A 433 17.88 -9.21 43.67
C ILE A 433 18.58 -8.37 42.58
N LYS A 434 19.61 -7.62 42.97
CA LYS A 434 20.43 -6.75 42.11
C LYS A 434 21.78 -7.33 41.68
N LYS A 435 22.21 -8.48 42.22
CA LYS A 435 23.56 -9.02 41.99
C LYS A 435 23.54 -10.50 41.64
N LEU A 436 24.26 -10.81 40.57
CA LEU A 436 24.46 -12.17 40.09
C LEU A 436 25.93 -12.42 39.80
N GLU A 437 26.37 -13.63 40.09
CA GLU A 437 27.73 -14.11 39.92
C GLU A 437 27.73 -15.26 38.92
N VAL A 438 28.55 -15.12 37.88
CA VAL A 438 28.71 -16.12 36.82
C VAL A 438 30.10 -16.73 36.93
N VAL A 439 30.14 -18.02 37.20
CA VAL A 439 31.34 -18.84 37.35
C VAL A 439 31.61 -19.57 36.02
N PRO A 440 32.84 -19.62 35.51
CA PRO A 440 33.16 -20.38 34.29
C PRO A 440 33.06 -21.91 34.49
N GLN A 441 32.91 -22.63 33.39
CA GLN A 441 32.51 -24.06 33.30
C GLN A 441 33.63 -25.09 33.53
N ASP A 442 34.61 -24.85 34.41
CA ASP A 442 35.81 -25.70 34.67
C ASP A 442 36.91 -25.68 33.57
N ALA A 443 38.21 -25.94 33.77
CA ALA A 443 39.12 -25.94 34.94
C ALA A 443 40.61 -25.94 34.47
N ASP A 444 41.02 -25.06 33.54
CA ASP A 444 42.44 -24.82 33.23
C ASP A 444 42.88 -23.47 33.81
N ARG A 445 43.72 -23.44 34.86
CA ARG A 445 44.24 -22.19 35.46
C ARG A 445 44.83 -21.22 34.44
N SER A 446 45.40 -21.75 33.35
CA SER A 446 45.97 -20.96 32.25
C SER A 446 44.93 -20.31 31.33
N LYS A 447 43.73 -20.89 31.19
CA LYS A 447 42.66 -20.41 30.27
C LYS A 447 41.53 -19.66 30.95
N ILE A 448 41.45 -19.69 32.29
CA ILE A 448 40.42 -18.99 33.08
C ILE A 448 40.33 -17.51 32.71
N HIS A 449 41.46 -16.81 32.58
CA HIS A 449 41.46 -15.39 32.24
C HIS A 449 40.85 -15.10 30.86
N PHE A 450 41.14 -15.95 29.86
CA PHE A 450 40.56 -15.83 28.52
C PHE A 450 39.05 -16.10 28.51
N GLN A 451 38.60 -17.11 29.26
CA GLN A 451 37.18 -17.42 29.39
C GLN A 451 36.41 -16.30 30.12
N LEU A 452 36.99 -15.71 31.16
CA LEU A 452 36.37 -14.58 31.88
C LEU A 452 36.27 -13.34 30.99
N ASN A 453 37.30 -13.02 30.21
CA ASN A 453 37.21 -11.93 29.24
C ASN A 453 36.23 -12.23 28.10
N TYR A 454 36.17 -13.48 27.64
CA TYR A 454 35.16 -13.91 26.66
C TYR A 454 33.74 -13.72 27.22
N LEU A 455 33.48 -14.20 28.44
CA LEU A 455 32.19 -14.02 29.13
C LEU A 455 31.89 -12.54 29.35
N LYS A 456 32.87 -11.74 29.80
CA LYS A 456 32.72 -10.29 29.99
C LYS A 456 32.30 -9.57 28.70
N ASN A 457 32.82 -9.99 27.55
CA ASN A 457 32.47 -9.40 26.25
C ASN A 457 31.10 -9.89 25.74
N LEU A 458 30.72 -11.11 26.09
CA LEU A 458 29.52 -11.75 25.54
C LEU A 458 28.27 -11.52 26.40
N LEU A 459 28.39 -11.47 27.73
CA LEU A 459 27.31 -11.20 28.67
C LEU A 459 26.52 -9.90 28.36
N PRO A 460 27.15 -8.76 27.99
CA PRO A 460 26.42 -7.55 27.62
C PRO A 460 25.45 -7.73 26.45
N SER A 461 25.72 -8.68 25.54
CA SER A 461 24.91 -8.94 24.34
C SER A 461 23.71 -9.86 24.57
N VAL A 462 23.58 -10.42 25.78
CA VAL A 462 22.45 -11.29 26.14
C VAL A 462 21.18 -10.47 26.20
N VAL A 463 20.13 -10.95 25.52
CA VAL A 463 18.78 -10.36 25.58
C VAL A 463 18.14 -10.80 26.88
N VAL A 464 17.81 -9.84 27.74
CA VAL A 464 17.21 -10.11 29.06
C VAL A 464 15.69 -10.16 28.96
N LYS A 465 15.10 -9.21 28.24
CA LYS A 465 13.65 -9.09 28.03
C LYS A 465 13.37 -8.51 26.64
N GLY A 466 12.19 -8.81 26.10
CA GLY A 466 11.78 -8.38 24.76
C GLY A 466 11.99 -9.43 23.67
N ILE A 467 11.53 -9.10 22.48
CA ILE A 467 11.60 -9.96 21.29
C ILE A 467 12.98 -9.83 20.67
N LYS A 468 13.65 -10.96 20.37
CA LYS A 468 15.05 -10.95 19.90
C LYS A 468 15.25 -10.23 18.56
N THR A 469 14.20 -10.24 17.74
CA THR A 469 14.12 -9.69 16.38
C THR A 469 13.57 -8.26 16.32
N ALA A 470 13.04 -7.72 17.43
CA ALA A 470 12.56 -6.34 17.51
C ALA A 470 13.69 -5.42 17.96
N GLU A 471 14.27 -4.66 17.03
CA GLU A 471 15.43 -3.81 17.34
C GLU A 471 15.04 -2.53 18.07
N ARG A 472 13.93 -1.92 17.65
CA ARG A 472 13.49 -0.62 18.17
C ARG A 472 11.97 -0.51 18.17
N VAL A 473 11.41 0.12 19.20
CA VAL A 473 9.98 0.40 19.26
C VAL A 473 9.73 1.88 19.49
N VAL A 474 8.90 2.47 18.64
CA VAL A 474 8.52 3.89 18.71
C VAL A 474 7.02 3.99 18.97
N ILE A 475 6.66 4.88 19.89
CA ILE A 475 5.26 5.20 20.18
C ILE A 475 4.85 6.26 19.15
N SER A 476 3.87 5.91 18.31
CA SER A 476 3.19 6.86 17.44
C SER A 476 1.99 7.43 18.18
N LYS A 477 1.79 8.74 18.01
CA LYS A 477 0.63 9.46 18.53
C LYS A 477 -0.20 9.86 17.31
N GLU A 478 -1.38 9.29 17.18
CA GLU A 478 -2.34 9.64 16.14
C GLU A 478 -3.47 10.46 16.77
N GLU A 479 -3.74 11.64 16.20
CA GLU A 479 -4.89 12.45 16.59
C GLU A 479 -6.10 11.98 15.78
N ASP A 480 -7.11 11.47 16.48
CA ASP A 480 -8.33 11.02 15.81
C ASP A 480 -9.13 12.21 15.28
N LYS A 481 -9.54 12.16 14.01
CA LYS A 481 -10.14 13.31 13.30
C LYS A 481 -11.53 13.67 13.82
N GLU A 482 -12.24 12.69 14.38
CA GLU A 482 -13.63 12.86 14.86
C GLU A 482 -13.70 13.25 16.34
N THR A 483 -12.87 12.65 17.19
CA THR A 483 -12.95 12.83 18.66
C THR A 483 -11.86 13.75 19.22
N LYS A 484 -10.84 14.11 18.42
CA LYS A 484 -9.61 14.81 18.88
C LYS A 484 -8.91 14.13 20.06
N ALA A 485 -9.22 12.86 20.32
CA ALA A 485 -8.53 12.08 21.33
C ALA A 485 -7.20 11.58 20.78
N ASP A 486 -6.19 11.57 21.66
CA ASP A 486 -4.86 11.08 21.34
C ASP A 486 -4.84 9.56 21.42
N LYS A 487 -4.71 8.87 20.29
CA LYS A 487 -4.55 7.41 20.26
C LYS A 487 -3.07 7.04 20.16
N PHE A 488 -2.63 6.14 21.03
CA PHE A 488 -1.26 5.62 20.99
C PHE A 488 -1.19 4.28 20.26
N SER A 489 -0.36 4.21 19.22
CA SER A 489 0.01 2.96 18.54
C SER A 489 1.51 2.71 18.65
N LEU A 490 1.94 1.45 18.56
CA LEU A 490 3.34 1.06 18.63
C LEU A 490 3.84 0.66 17.25
N LEU A 491 4.90 1.31 16.79
CA LEU A 491 5.63 0.93 15.59
C LEU A 491 6.87 0.16 16.02
N VAL A 492 6.91 -1.13 15.68
CA VAL A 492 7.99 -2.05 16.03
C VAL A 492 8.85 -2.27 14.78
N GLU A 493 10.11 -1.88 14.84
CA GLU A 493 11.11 -2.13 13.80
C GLU A 493 11.72 -3.52 14.04
N GLY A 494 11.38 -4.46 13.17
CA GLY A 494 11.82 -5.85 13.30
C GLY A 494 10.82 -6.84 12.73
N THR A 495 11.16 -8.12 12.89
CA THR A 495 10.30 -9.27 12.58
C THR A 495 9.84 -9.92 13.89
N GLY A 496 8.87 -10.84 13.85
CA GLY A 496 8.32 -11.54 15.00
C GLY A 496 6.83 -11.26 15.27
N LEU A 497 6.00 -11.13 14.24
CA LEU A 497 4.57 -10.85 14.32
C LEU A 497 3.85 -11.77 15.32
N ARG A 498 4.14 -13.08 15.28
CA ARG A 498 3.53 -14.06 16.20
C ARG A 498 3.81 -13.74 17.67
N GLU A 499 5.03 -13.30 17.97
CA GLU A 499 5.42 -12.96 19.33
C GLU A 499 4.79 -11.63 19.76
N VAL A 500 4.74 -10.64 18.86
CA VAL A 500 4.10 -9.34 19.12
C VAL A 500 2.60 -9.48 19.40
N MET A 501 1.89 -10.29 18.62
CA MET A 501 0.46 -10.56 18.82
C MET A 501 0.15 -11.29 20.14
N GLY A 502 1.13 -12.04 20.68
CA GLY A 502 0.96 -12.78 21.93
C GLY A 502 1.27 -11.96 23.19
N ILE A 503 1.71 -10.70 23.06
CA ILE A 503 2.06 -9.85 24.20
C ILE A 503 0.79 -9.22 24.78
N GLU A 504 0.62 -9.36 26.09
CA GLU A 504 -0.47 -8.74 26.83
C GLU A 504 -0.42 -7.20 26.72
N GLY A 505 -1.54 -6.62 26.31
CA GLY A 505 -1.72 -5.18 26.06
C GLY A 505 -1.68 -4.80 24.58
N VAL A 506 -1.38 -5.75 23.69
CA VAL A 506 -1.46 -5.58 22.23
C VAL A 506 -2.72 -6.27 21.70
N ASP A 507 -3.51 -5.56 20.91
CA ASP A 507 -4.64 -6.14 20.18
C ASP A 507 -4.10 -6.93 18.98
N GLY A 508 -3.99 -8.24 19.16
CA GLY A 508 -3.54 -9.17 18.13
C GLY A 508 -4.46 -9.22 16.90
N ARG A 509 -5.74 -8.82 16.99
CA ARG A 509 -6.67 -8.88 15.83
C ARG A 509 -6.45 -7.75 14.84
N ARG A 510 -5.95 -6.61 15.32
CA ARG A 510 -5.72 -5.41 14.52
C ARG A 510 -4.25 -5.15 14.21
N THR A 511 -3.33 -5.90 14.83
CA THR A 511 -1.89 -5.79 14.59
C THR A 511 -1.53 -6.26 13.18
N VAL A 512 -0.68 -5.48 12.49
CA VAL A 512 -0.32 -5.74 11.08
C VAL A 512 1.20 -5.68 10.86
N SER A 513 1.75 -6.59 10.05
CA SER A 513 3.18 -6.62 9.65
C SER A 513 3.35 -6.35 8.17
N ASN A 514 4.31 -5.52 7.78
CA ASN A 514 4.57 -5.22 6.37
C ASN A 514 5.36 -6.36 5.66
N HIS A 515 5.80 -7.39 6.39
CA HIS A 515 6.56 -8.51 5.85
C HIS A 515 5.65 -9.64 5.37
N ILE A 516 5.52 -9.79 4.05
CA ILE A 516 4.56 -10.71 3.39
C ILE A 516 4.82 -12.19 3.75
N ASP A 517 6.07 -12.65 3.70
CA ASP A 517 6.45 -14.04 4.05
C ASP A 517 6.22 -14.36 5.53
N GLU A 518 6.17 -13.34 6.39
CA GLU A 518 5.85 -13.54 7.81
C GLU A 518 4.35 -13.67 8.01
N VAL A 519 3.56 -12.81 7.35
CA VAL A 519 2.10 -12.87 7.37
C VAL A 519 1.62 -14.23 6.85
N GLU A 520 2.24 -14.77 5.79
CA GLU A 520 1.92 -16.10 5.27
C GLU A 520 2.11 -17.20 6.32
N LYS A 521 3.21 -17.15 7.08
CA LYS A 521 3.54 -18.16 8.09
C LYS A 521 2.66 -18.08 9.35
N VAL A 522 2.16 -16.89 9.69
CA VAL A 522 1.42 -16.66 10.93
C VAL A 522 -0.09 -16.69 10.71
N LEU A 523 -0.58 -16.01 9.66
CA LEU A 523 -2.01 -15.79 9.39
C LEU A 523 -2.54 -16.58 8.19
N GLY A 524 -1.67 -17.12 7.33
CA GLY A 524 -2.05 -17.90 6.15
C GLY A 524 -2.21 -17.07 4.87
N ILE A 525 -2.56 -17.76 3.78
CA ILE A 525 -2.43 -17.22 2.43
C ILE A 525 -3.43 -16.09 2.10
N GLU A 526 -4.67 -16.17 2.59
CA GLU A 526 -5.70 -15.15 2.33
C GLU A 526 -5.41 -13.82 3.05
N ALA A 527 -4.91 -13.89 4.28
CA ALA A 527 -4.43 -12.71 4.99
C ALA A 527 -3.28 -12.06 4.22
N THR A 528 -2.39 -12.88 3.64
CA THR A 528 -1.28 -12.40 2.82
C THR A 528 -1.72 -11.79 1.51
N ARG A 529 -2.71 -12.37 0.82
CA ARG A 529 -3.34 -11.80 -0.39
C ARG A 529 -3.80 -10.36 -0.14
N ASN A 530 -4.61 -10.17 0.91
CA ASN A 530 -5.10 -8.85 1.29
C ASN A 530 -3.98 -7.90 1.69
N ARG A 531 -2.93 -8.42 2.34
CA ARG A 531 -1.76 -7.62 2.71
C ARG A 531 -0.98 -7.11 1.49
N ILE A 532 -0.83 -7.94 0.45
CA ILE A 532 -0.19 -7.53 -0.81
C ILE A 532 -0.96 -6.37 -1.45
N ILE A 533 -2.30 -6.48 -1.54
CA ILE A 533 -3.16 -5.44 -2.10
C ILE A 533 -2.99 -4.12 -1.35
N HIS A 534 -3.12 -4.15 -0.01
CA HIS A 534 -2.98 -2.95 0.82
C HIS A 534 -1.57 -2.33 0.77
N GLU A 535 -0.51 -3.13 0.76
CA GLU A 535 0.86 -2.61 0.71
C GLU A 535 1.18 -1.95 -0.64
N ILE A 536 0.71 -2.51 -1.75
CA ILE A 536 0.84 -1.90 -3.08
C ILE A 536 0.03 -0.60 -3.13
N GLN A 537 -1.23 -0.63 -2.69
CA GLN A 537 -2.09 0.55 -2.64
C GLN A 537 -1.49 1.67 -1.78
N TYR A 538 -0.96 1.34 -0.60
CA TYR A 538 -0.32 2.30 0.30
C TYR A 538 0.95 2.91 -0.33
N THR A 539 1.79 2.08 -0.96
CA THR A 539 3.03 2.54 -1.59
C THR A 539 2.76 3.47 -2.79
N MET A 540 1.75 3.14 -3.60
CA MET A 540 1.33 3.92 -4.77
C MET A 540 0.62 5.22 -4.35
N GLY A 541 -0.32 5.14 -3.39
CA GLY A 541 -1.09 6.28 -2.89
C GLY A 541 -0.22 7.32 -2.19
N SER A 542 0.86 6.91 -1.51
CA SER A 542 1.81 7.84 -0.87
C SER A 542 2.52 8.77 -1.87
N HIS A 543 2.57 8.39 -3.14
CA HIS A 543 3.15 9.18 -4.23
C HIS A 543 2.09 9.91 -5.06
N GLY A 544 0.83 9.92 -4.61
CA GLY A 544 -0.27 10.57 -5.31
C GLY A 544 -0.72 9.84 -6.58
N MET A 545 -0.32 8.57 -6.77
CA MET A 545 -0.79 7.76 -7.89
C MET A 545 -1.99 6.93 -7.46
N SER A 546 -3.02 6.93 -8.30
CA SER A 546 -4.22 6.11 -8.11
C SER A 546 -4.25 5.00 -9.15
N ILE A 547 -4.19 3.75 -8.71
CA ILE A 547 -4.40 2.57 -9.55
C ILE A 547 -5.72 1.93 -9.11
N ASP A 548 -6.52 1.48 -10.08
CA ASP A 548 -7.74 0.73 -9.78
C ASP A 548 -7.41 -0.56 -9.02
N ILE A 549 -8.22 -0.86 -8.00
CA ILE A 549 -7.96 -1.94 -7.05
C ILE A 549 -8.00 -3.30 -7.74
N ARG A 550 -8.80 -3.45 -8.80
CA ARG A 550 -8.97 -4.72 -9.53
C ARG A 550 -7.67 -5.22 -10.15
N HIS A 551 -6.81 -4.32 -10.62
CA HIS A 551 -5.49 -4.70 -11.13
C HIS A 551 -4.58 -5.24 -10.02
N MET A 552 -4.61 -4.62 -8.84
CA MET A 552 -3.82 -5.07 -7.68
C MET A 552 -4.35 -6.39 -7.11
N MET A 553 -5.67 -6.59 -7.11
CA MET A 553 -6.32 -7.85 -6.74
C MET A 553 -5.88 -8.98 -7.66
N LEU A 554 -5.95 -8.77 -8.97
CA LEU A 554 -5.51 -9.76 -9.96
C LEU A 554 -4.03 -10.16 -9.74
N LEU A 555 -3.16 -9.17 -9.51
CA LEU A 555 -1.76 -9.43 -9.21
C LEU A 555 -1.59 -10.29 -7.94
N ALA A 556 -2.27 -9.93 -6.85
CA ALA A 556 -2.21 -10.67 -5.60
C ALA A 556 -2.71 -12.10 -5.78
N ASP A 557 -3.81 -12.30 -6.51
CA ASP A 557 -4.40 -13.61 -6.78
C ASP A 557 -3.43 -14.53 -7.51
N ILE A 558 -2.70 -14.04 -8.50
CA ILE A 558 -1.70 -14.86 -9.21
C ILE A 558 -0.56 -15.26 -8.29
N MET A 559 -0.15 -14.35 -7.40
CA MET A 559 0.91 -14.62 -6.43
C MET A 559 0.47 -15.65 -5.39
N THR A 560 -0.83 -15.81 -5.11
CA THR A 560 -1.36 -16.69 -4.05
C THR A 560 -2.12 -17.92 -4.56
N ALA A 561 -2.47 -18.00 -5.84
CA ALA A 561 -3.35 -19.04 -6.40
C ALA A 561 -2.88 -20.49 -6.17
N ARG A 562 -1.58 -20.72 -6.01
CA ARG A 562 -1.02 -22.07 -5.76
C ARG A 562 -0.92 -22.45 -4.28
N GLY A 563 -1.50 -21.65 -3.37
CA GLY A 563 -1.50 -21.89 -1.93
C GLY A 563 -0.19 -21.53 -1.22
N LYS A 564 0.73 -20.85 -1.91
CA LYS A 564 1.97 -20.25 -1.36
C LYS A 564 2.23 -18.94 -2.09
N VAL A 565 2.93 -18.02 -1.45
CA VAL A 565 3.30 -16.75 -2.10
C VAL A 565 4.42 -16.97 -3.11
N LEU A 566 4.10 -16.87 -4.39
CA LEU A 566 5.05 -16.95 -5.49
C LEU A 566 5.39 -15.53 -5.99
N GLY A 567 6.61 -15.08 -5.71
CA GLY A 567 7.11 -13.82 -6.26
C GLY A 567 7.33 -13.89 -7.77
N ILE A 568 7.20 -12.77 -8.49
CA ILE A 568 7.33 -12.69 -9.96
C ILE A 568 8.80 -12.70 -10.40
N THR A 569 9.63 -13.49 -9.73
CA THR A 569 11.03 -13.75 -10.09
C THR A 569 11.11 -14.91 -11.06
N ARG A 570 12.27 -15.12 -11.69
CA ARG A 570 12.51 -16.31 -12.54
C ARG A 570 12.15 -17.62 -11.84
N PHE A 571 12.41 -17.73 -10.54
CA PHE A 571 12.13 -18.94 -9.77
C PHE A 571 10.64 -19.10 -9.47
N GLY A 572 9.93 -18.00 -9.21
CA GLY A 572 8.50 -18.06 -8.95
C GLY A 572 7.69 -18.30 -10.21
N ILE A 573 8.04 -17.67 -11.34
CA ILE A 573 7.38 -17.92 -12.64
C ILE A 573 7.58 -19.38 -13.08
N GLN A 574 8.75 -19.97 -12.84
CA GLN A 574 8.99 -21.40 -13.07
C GLN A 574 8.04 -22.29 -12.23
N GLN A 575 7.75 -21.90 -10.99
CA GLN A 575 6.82 -22.61 -10.12
C GLN A 575 5.35 -22.36 -10.45
N MET A 576 5.02 -21.38 -11.30
CA MET A 576 3.66 -21.14 -11.80
C MET A 576 3.26 -22.11 -12.92
N GLY A 577 4.14 -23.05 -13.30
CA GLY A 577 3.80 -24.14 -14.23
C GLY A 577 3.53 -23.68 -15.66
N LYS A 578 4.26 -22.65 -16.10
CA LYS A 578 4.17 -22.15 -17.48
C LYS A 578 4.96 -23.03 -18.47
N SER A 579 4.70 -22.80 -19.75
CA SER A 579 5.37 -23.44 -20.90
C SER A 579 6.89 -23.24 -20.90
N VAL A 580 7.61 -24.19 -21.50
CA VAL A 580 9.07 -24.17 -21.55
C VAL A 580 9.55 -23.04 -22.45
N LEU A 581 8.86 -22.82 -23.57
CA LEU A 581 9.20 -21.75 -24.52
C LEU A 581 9.01 -20.36 -23.90
N MET A 582 7.94 -20.15 -23.11
CA MET A 582 7.75 -18.91 -22.37
C MET A 582 8.88 -18.70 -21.36
N LEU A 583 9.23 -19.73 -20.58
CA LEU A 583 10.33 -19.65 -19.61
C LEU A 583 11.68 -19.34 -20.29
N ALA A 584 11.97 -20.00 -21.40
CA ALA A 584 13.18 -19.76 -22.19
C ALA A 584 13.22 -18.31 -22.71
N SER A 585 12.10 -17.75 -23.18
CA SER A 585 12.03 -16.35 -23.66
C SER A 585 12.23 -15.31 -22.55
N PHE A 586 12.03 -15.70 -21.29
CA PHE A 586 12.09 -14.80 -20.15
C PHE A 586 13.54 -14.56 -19.68
N GLU A 587 14.19 -15.61 -19.18
CA GLU A 587 15.58 -15.61 -18.68
C GLU A 587 16.21 -17.01 -18.78
N ARG A 588 17.55 -17.12 -18.83
CA ARG A 588 18.29 -18.39 -18.85
C ARG A 588 17.77 -19.40 -19.91
N THR A 589 17.73 -18.95 -21.15
CA THR A 589 17.26 -19.70 -22.33
C THR A 589 17.83 -21.12 -22.40
N SER A 590 19.16 -21.27 -22.34
CA SER A 590 19.86 -22.55 -22.49
C SER A 590 19.44 -23.55 -21.42
N ASP A 591 19.40 -23.13 -20.17
CA ASP A 591 19.15 -24.02 -19.03
C ASP A 591 17.73 -24.60 -19.11
N HIS A 592 16.74 -23.77 -19.48
CA HIS A 592 15.36 -24.24 -19.60
C HIS A 592 15.18 -25.25 -20.74
N LEU A 593 15.82 -25.01 -21.90
CA LEU A 593 15.74 -25.91 -23.05
C LEU A 593 16.48 -27.23 -22.80
N PHE A 594 17.69 -27.20 -22.23
CA PHE A 594 18.43 -28.42 -21.88
C PHE A 594 17.72 -29.23 -20.80
N ASN A 595 17.19 -28.58 -19.76
CA ASN A 595 16.44 -29.30 -18.74
C ASN A 595 15.16 -29.91 -19.31
N ALA A 596 14.45 -29.20 -20.20
CA ALA A 596 13.26 -29.74 -20.84
C ALA A 596 13.58 -30.94 -21.73
N SER A 597 14.68 -30.90 -22.50
CA SER A 597 15.08 -32.01 -23.37
C SER A 597 15.52 -33.24 -22.57
N VAL A 598 16.29 -33.06 -21.49
CA VAL A 598 16.70 -34.17 -20.61
C VAL A 598 15.51 -34.86 -19.95
N HIS A 599 14.47 -34.09 -19.58
CA HIS A 599 13.27 -34.64 -18.94
C HIS A 599 12.17 -35.05 -19.94
N GLY A 600 12.35 -34.82 -21.24
CA GLY A 600 11.33 -35.08 -22.25
C GLY A 600 10.01 -34.34 -21.99
N ARG A 601 10.07 -33.04 -21.66
CA ARG A 601 8.85 -32.24 -21.42
C ARG A 601 8.17 -31.85 -22.73
N ASP A 602 6.88 -32.12 -22.81
CA ASP A 602 6.02 -31.66 -23.91
C ASP A 602 5.43 -30.28 -23.61
N ASP A 603 5.31 -29.44 -24.65
CA ASP A 603 4.74 -28.10 -24.57
C ASP A 603 3.52 -28.00 -25.50
N MET A 604 2.36 -27.61 -24.95
CA MET A 604 1.07 -27.65 -25.66
C MET A 604 0.83 -26.42 -26.55
N VAL A 605 1.71 -25.41 -26.50
CA VAL A 605 1.63 -24.20 -27.32
C VAL A 605 0.28 -23.47 -27.18
N GLU A 606 -0.14 -23.20 -25.93
CA GLU A 606 -1.41 -22.54 -25.64
C GLU A 606 -1.26 -21.10 -25.14
N GLY A 607 -0.13 -20.76 -24.53
CA GLY A 607 0.15 -19.41 -24.03
C GLY A 607 0.52 -18.44 -25.15
N VAL A 608 0.52 -17.16 -24.77
CA VAL A 608 0.67 -16.04 -25.73
C VAL A 608 2.06 -16.04 -26.35
N SER A 609 3.10 -16.20 -25.54
CA SER A 609 4.49 -16.14 -25.98
C SER A 609 4.81 -17.20 -27.03
N GLU A 610 4.46 -18.45 -26.75
CA GLU A 610 4.76 -19.58 -27.61
C GLU A 610 3.92 -19.60 -28.88
N CYS A 611 2.65 -19.16 -28.84
CA CYS A 611 1.86 -18.94 -30.05
C CYS A 611 2.53 -17.93 -30.99
N ILE A 612 3.03 -16.81 -30.44
CA ILE A 612 3.74 -15.79 -31.22
C ILE A 612 5.04 -16.35 -31.80
N ILE A 613 5.82 -17.11 -31.03
CA ILE A 613 7.06 -17.75 -31.50
C ILE A 613 6.79 -18.71 -32.67
N MET A 614 5.71 -19.50 -32.57
CA MET A 614 5.33 -20.48 -33.59
C MET A 614 4.57 -19.88 -34.78
N GLY A 615 4.21 -18.59 -34.73
CA GLY A 615 3.43 -17.93 -35.77
C GLY A 615 1.96 -18.37 -35.84
N ILE A 616 1.39 -18.83 -34.72
CA ILE A 616 -0.01 -19.29 -34.60
C ILE A 616 -0.84 -18.16 -33.95
N PRO A 617 -2.10 -17.94 -34.35
CA PRO A 617 -2.96 -16.96 -33.70
C PRO A 617 -3.16 -17.28 -32.21
N ILE A 618 -2.98 -16.26 -31.36
CA ILE A 618 -3.20 -16.35 -29.91
C ILE A 618 -4.69 -16.62 -29.59
N ARG A 619 -4.98 -17.30 -28.48
CA ARG A 619 -6.36 -17.65 -28.06
C ARG A 619 -7.05 -16.56 -27.22
N ILE A 620 -6.44 -15.38 -27.10
CA ILE A 620 -6.94 -14.25 -26.29
C ILE A 620 -7.50 -13.16 -27.22
N GLY A 621 -8.44 -12.36 -26.73
CA GLY A 621 -9.07 -11.29 -27.49
C GLY A 621 -9.87 -11.85 -28.66
N THR A 622 -9.58 -11.39 -29.87
CA THR A 622 -10.30 -11.82 -31.08
C THR A 622 -10.12 -13.30 -31.42
N GLY A 623 -9.04 -13.93 -30.93
CA GLY A 623 -8.74 -15.34 -31.21
C GLY A 623 -9.49 -16.35 -30.35
N ILE A 624 -10.28 -15.91 -29.36
CA ILE A 624 -11.06 -16.79 -28.48
C ILE A 624 -12.26 -17.42 -29.22
N ILE A 625 -12.79 -16.74 -30.23
CA ILE A 625 -13.93 -17.19 -31.04
C ILE A 625 -13.51 -17.68 -32.41
N LYS A 626 -14.25 -18.65 -32.92
CA LYS A 626 -14.17 -19.09 -34.32
C LYS A 626 -15.44 -18.66 -35.04
N ILE A 627 -15.26 -17.99 -36.17
CA ILE A 627 -16.36 -17.56 -37.00
C ILE A 627 -16.73 -18.72 -37.92
N LYS A 628 -18.02 -19.11 -37.92
CA LYS A 628 -18.58 -20.06 -38.88
C LYS A 628 -19.53 -19.31 -39.79
N GLN A 629 -19.34 -19.42 -41.10
CA GLN A 629 -20.28 -18.85 -42.06
C GLN A 629 -21.61 -19.60 -41.98
N ARG A 630 -22.70 -18.87 -41.77
CA ARG A 630 -24.06 -19.41 -41.87
C ARG A 630 -24.37 -19.61 -43.37
N LEU A 631 -24.60 -20.85 -43.78
CA LEU A 631 -24.89 -21.20 -45.18
C LEU A 631 -26.37 -20.97 -45.53
N ASP A 632 -27.26 -21.05 -44.54
CA ASP A 632 -28.67 -20.72 -44.72
C ASP A 632 -28.83 -19.19 -44.72
N LEU A 633 -29.14 -18.63 -45.90
CA LEU A 633 -29.53 -17.22 -46.01
C LEU A 633 -30.76 -16.99 -45.12
N PRO A 634 -30.76 -15.99 -44.23
CA PRO A 634 -31.98 -15.64 -43.51
C PRO A 634 -33.04 -15.25 -44.54
N GLU A 635 -34.24 -15.83 -44.42
CA GLU A 635 -35.40 -15.32 -45.13
C GLU A 635 -35.60 -13.87 -44.68
N LEU A 636 -35.17 -12.92 -45.51
CA LEU A 636 -35.47 -11.52 -45.29
C LEU A 636 -36.99 -11.42 -45.29
N PRO A 637 -37.62 -10.79 -44.27
CA PRO A 637 -39.04 -10.51 -44.34
C PRO A 637 -39.25 -9.69 -45.61
N GLN A 638 -39.93 -10.29 -46.61
CA GLN A 638 -40.38 -9.55 -47.77
C GLN A 638 -41.32 -8.48 -47.23
N GLY A 639 -40.82 -7.25 -47.12
CA GLY A 639 -41.67 -6.09 -46.91
C GLY A 639 -42.75 -6.11 -47.99
N SER A 640 -43.95 -5.65 -47.64
CA SER A 640 -45.02 -5.45 -48.61
C SER A 640 -44.48 -4.72 -49.83
N VAL A 641 -44.75 -5.25 -51.03
CA VAL A 641 -44.40 -4.65 -52.31
C VAL A 641 -44.75 -3.16 -52.24
N PRO A 642 -43.83 -2.23 -52.54
CA PRO A 642 -44.16 -0.81 -52.54
C PRO A 642 -45.37 -0.60 -53.43
N ILE A 643 -46.40 0.05 -52.89
CA ILE A 643 -47.59 0.42 -53.63
C ILE A 643 -47.13 1.41 -54.71
N LEU A 644 -46.88 0.90 -55.91
CA LEU A 644 -46.84 1.70 -57.12
C LEU A 644 -48.30 2.08 -57.44
N SER A 645 -48.71 3.25 -56.98
CA SER A 645 -49.81 4.03 -57.53
C SER A 645 -49.54 5.51 -57.34
#